data_AF-A0A443Z7P2-F1
#
_entry.id   AF-A0A443Z7P2-F1
#
_cell.length_a   1.000
_cell.length_b   1.000
_cell.length_c   1.000
_cell.angle_alpha   90.00
_cell.angle_beta   90.00
_cell.angle_gamma   90.00
#
_symmetry.space_group_name_H-M   'P 1'
#
loop_
_entity.id
_entity.type
_entity.pdbx_description
1 polymer ?
#
loop_
_entity_poly.entity_id
_entity_poly.type
_entity_poly.pdbx_seq_one_letter_code
_entity_poly.pdbx_strand_id
1 'polypeptide(L)'
;MNQRRFIKAANTLSTLVIAAVLATSASANAQESAQEPSQQQPSQQQKVAIKIEGPAQKKQLEFLGTPRLHQVYEQAQISQTEIFWPGVRLVSANMQNQIMQQQRELTQQLYQLQAHFRDNDEHNYAQLAGRVAVQVANWPLIGAEPIGRGHVEEGPKSITFGVDINKKSALTSSYDEARLFLNANPALTADRYQLLLPSIKQHQFEHLQIIGAVWVPFAMTYHPDFTARETAVAEKLKQRFEAITLQEKVVQITAAGDVQTLYIDPHNAYQQEFSAGAKVVALFDTSKLPSRYKHINEQMIELARYWSPMQPQISQQEHFTTLSQYIKDKQEPPMLWLGELHKRQQPSTNDFGSWGLLQMPSGRHADVGEFAFTYFDSEEYRRWAINLQVFPWLEATLRYNDIRTRRYSPYESFSGDQTYKDRGVDFKFRLTEESRWVPETSVGIRDLAGTGLFAGEYVAASKRFGNFDFTAGIGWGYLGKNGNINNPFCELADEFCRREGGFSGRGGTFEVDKWFKGRAAWFGGLEYQTPWDPLTVKVEYDSNNYIREPSTVPMPQDSRWNYGLEYDLGRNMSLKFSYERGNTFMFGFTIRTNFDQMTQPKLDTPPREPQPTKVASIEELKQQEQMNQLRSAISQEASTWVSEIALNEEDKTLTLYGGQNRYRDSEIALERLGRVLASETPESIETYQFVTVSGNTELAQDNIDAEIFKDAIARRTINATTQQAYSRSEVTDAPGETLYGSEFKFAKLPTMSVKPYINQSFGGPEAFYMYQVGLDVRAHYALSKNTFAYTTVSGRILDNYDKFNYLGGREEGPLPRVRTYVREYVTSSDIYLRNLIIGHQEQLSKDLFAFGYVGYQEEMFGGFGGELLYRELDSNWAVGVDVNYARQRDWENHFGFRDYDVITGHVTGYWRPNFFPNTLLTVAAGQFLAGDRGVQVAFEHKFESGIIAGAYAAKTNVSSEEYGEGSFTKGFYISIPFDLIQLRHSAGRGSIGWSPLTRDGGQMLGREFSLFGATDKRSPYYVD
;
A
#
# COMPACT_ATOMS: atom_id res chain seq x y z
N MET A 1 62.87 -27.45 -13.97
CA MET A 1 62.10 -28.69 -14.17
C MET A 1 60.65 -28.28 -14.39
N ASN A 2 60.17 -28.22 -15.64
CA ASN A 2 59.49 -29.29 -16.39
C ASN A 2 58.09 -29.60 -15.85
N GLN A 3 56.97 -29.64 -16.59
CA GLN A 3 56.54 -29.15 -17.94
C GLN A 3 54.98 -29.07 -17.83
N ARG A 4 54.31 -27.94 -18.11
CA ARG A 4 53.62 -27.55 -19.38
C ARG A 4 52.76 -28.62 -20.10
N ARG A 5 51.53 -28.21 -20.50
CA ARG A 5 50.54 -28.81 -21.46
C ARG A 5 49.68 -29.95 -20.88
N PHE A 6 48.40 -30.18 -21.24
CA PHE A 6 47.38 -29.56 -22.13
C PHE A 6 45.97 -29.88 -21.52
N ILE A 7 44.76 -29.46 -21.97
CA ILE A 7 44.22 -28.75 -23.17
C ILE A 7 42.97 -27.88 -22.74
N LYS A 8 42.19 -27.27 -23.64
CA LYS A 8 40.93 -26.52 -23.37
C LYS A 8 39.66 -27.34 -23.69
N ALA A 9 38.58 -27.25 -22.90
CA ALA A 9 37.13 -27.22 -23.32
C ALA A 9 36.16 -27.29 -22.11
N ALA A 10 34.93 -26.74 -22.24
CA ALA A 10 33.88 -26.49 -21.22
C ALA A 10 34.16 -25.24 -20.34
N ASN A 11 33.55 -24.07 -20.52
CA ASN A 11 32.22 -23.66 -21.01
C ASN A 11 31.03 -24.13 -20.15
N THR A 12 30.32 -23.13 -19.60
CA THR A 12 28.94 -23.11 -19.06
C THR A 12 28.68 -23.64 -17.63
N LEU A 13 27.86 -22.86 -16.90
CA LEU A 13 27.19 -23.14 -15.61
C LEU A 13 28.12 -23.17 -14.36
N SER A 14 27.71 -22.67 -13.19
CA SER A 14 26.34 -22.60 -12.66
C SER A 14 25.79 -21.19 -12.39
N THR A 15 24.59 -20.96 -12.92
CA THR A 15 23.65 -19.88 -12.58
C THR A 15 22.53 -20.45 -11.68
N LEU A 16 21.80 -19.58 -10.96
CA LEU A 16 20.51 -19.84 -10.30
C LEU A 16 20.45 -20.90 -9.18
N VAL A 17 19.99 -20.44 -8.00
CA VAL A 17 19.27 -21.27 -7.02
C VAL A 17 17.78 -20.90 -7.08
N ILE A 18 17.08 -21.44 -8.08
CA ILE A 18 15.63 -21.65 -8.06
C ILE A 18 15.37 -22.99 -8.75
N ALA A 19 14.82 -23.96 -8.02
CA ALA A 19 14.21 -25.15 -8.60
C ALA A 19 13.09 -25.66 -7.68
N ALA A 20 11.87 -25.71 -8.22
CA ALA A 20 10.72 -26.25 -7.52
C ALA A 20 10.73 -27.79 -7.52
N VAL A 21 10.06 -28.39 -6.53
CA VAL A 21 9.76 -29.83 -6.51
C VAL A 21 8.44 -30.06 -7.24
N LEU A 22 8.48 -30.77 -8.37
CA LEU A 22 7.33 -31.49 -8.93
C LEU A 22 7.79 -32.44 -10.06
N ALA A 23 7.61 -33.75 -9.87
CA ALA A 23 7.32 -34.72 -10.94
C ALA A 23 7.22 -36.17 -10.38
N THR A 24 6.05 -36.79 -10.54
CA THR A 24 5.93 -38.18 -11.02
C THR A 24 4.71 -38.29 -11.92
N SER A 25 4.78 -39.20 -12.89
CA SER A 25 3.99 -39.20 -14.12
C SER A 25 3.15 -40.47 -14.29
N ALA A 26 2.08 -40.36 -15.10
CA ALA A 26 1.51 -41.51 -15.81
C ALA A 26 0.86 -41.07 -17.14
N SER A 27 1.38 -41.61 -18.24
CA SER A 27 0.86 -41.55 -19.62
C SER A 27 -0.36 -42.51 -19.80
N ALA A 28 -1.14 -42.53 -20.90
CA ALA A 28 -0.78 -42.34 -22.31
C ALA A 28 -1.98 -42.09 -23.27
N ASN A 29 -1.66 -41.60 -24.49
CA ASN A 29 -2.16 -41.91 -25.85
C ASN A 29 -3.49 -42.68 -26.09
N ALA A 30 -4.20 -42.57 -27.23
CA ALA A 30 -4.26 -41.63 -28.37
C ALA A 30 -5.34 -42.12 -29.37
N GLN A 31 -5.93 -41.23 -30.21
CA GLN A 31 -6.58 -41.49 -31.54
C GLN A 31 -7.70 -42.60 -31.62
N GLU A 32 -8.66 -42.66 -32.56
CA GLU A 32 -9.07 -41.83 -33.71
C GLU A 32 -10.59 -42.03 -34.00
N SER A 33 -11.11 -41.43 -35.08
CA SER A 33 -12.53 -41.36 -35.47
C SER A 33 -13.14 -42.64 -36.09
N ALA A 34 -14.44 -42.90 -35.83
CA ALA A 34 -15.45 -43.33 -36.82
C ALA A 34 -16.88 -43.40 -36.22
N GLN A 35 -17.93 -43.19 -37.04
CA GLN A 35 -19.35 -43.37 -36.67
C GLN A 35 -19.95 -44.64 -37.30
N GLU A 36 -20.84 -45.32 -36.57
CA GLU A 36 -22.08 -46.06 -36.99
C GLU A 36 -22.38 -47.24 -36.02
N PRO A 37 -23.62 -47.77 -35.93
CA PRO A 37 -24.84 -47.02 -35.60
C PRO A 37 -25.64 -47.67 -34.43
N SER A 38 -26.45 -46.84 -33.76
CA SER A 38 -27.63 -47.17 -32.93
C SER A 38 -27.80 -48.59 -32.33
N GLN A 39 -27.64 -48.70 -31.02
CA GLN A 39 -28.48 -49.61 -30.20
C GLN A 39 -29.29 -48.77 -29.20
N GLN A 40 -30.58 -49.05 -29.10
CA GLN A 40 -31.50 -48.36 -28.18
C GLN A 40 -31.20 -48.78 -26.73
N GLN A 41 -30.71 -47.85 -25.90
CA GLN A 41 -30.76 -48.01 -24.45
C GLN A 41 -32.12 -47.53 -23.91
N PRO A 42 -32.63 -48.11 -22.79
CA PRO A 42 -33.89 -47.70 -22.21
C PRO A 42 -33.85 -46.25 -21.76
N SER A 43 -34.99 -45.56 -21.87
CA SER A 43 -35.15 -44.20 -21.36
C SER A 43 -34.90 -44.17 -19.85
N GLN A 44 -33.75 -43.64 -19.44
CA GLN A 44 -33.47 -43.33 -18.04
C GLN A 44 -34.52 -42.31 -17.58
N GLN A 45 -35.45 -42.76 -16.73
CA GLN A 45 -36.44 -41.87 -16.12
C GLN A 45 -35.70 -40.81 -15.31
N GLN A 46 -35.88 -39.55 -15.70
CA GLN A 46 -35.15 -38.43 -15.13
C GLN A 46 -35.51 -38.28 -13.65
N LYS A 47 -34.49 -38.30 -12.78
CA LYS A 47 -34.64 -38.05 -11.35
C LYS A 47 -34.57 -36.55 -11.06
N VAL A 48 -35.47 -36.05 -10.23
CA VAL A 48 -35.41 -34.68 -9.71
C VAL A 48 -35.14 -34.73 -8.20
N ALA A 49 -34.09 -34.04 -7.77
CA ALA A 49 -33.70 -33.95 -6.37
C ALA A 49 -33.96 -32.52 -5.84
N ILE A 50 -34.61 -32.43 -4.68
CA ILE A 50 -35.03 -31.17 -4.08
C ILE A 50 -34.54 -31.12 -2.65
N LYS A 51 -33.73 -30.11 -2.33
CA LYS A 51 -33.28 -29.82 -0.96
C LYS A 51 -34.34 -28.96 -0.27
N ILE A 52 -34.68 -29.27 0.97
CA ILE A 52 -35.62 -28.50 1.78
C ILE A 52 -34.89 -27.94 2.98
N GLU A 53 -35.02 -26.64 3.22
CA GLU A 53 -34.50 -25.97 4.40
C GLU A 53 -35.64 -25.21 5.09
N GLY A 54 -35.98 -25.64 6.31
CA GLY A 54 -37.08 -25.07 7.10
C GLY A 54 -36.84 -25.15 8.61
N PRO A 55 -37.85 -24.80 9.43
CA PRO A 55 -37.66 -24.44 10.85
C PRO A 55 -37.11 -25.56 11.73
N ALA A 56 -37.30 -26.82 11.34
CA ALA A 56 -36.93 -28.00 12.11
C ALA A 56 -36.15 -29.08 11.33
N GLN A 57 -35.97 -28.96 10.00
CA GLN A 57 -35.35 -30.01 9.18
C GLN A 57 -34.57 -29.46 7.98
N LYS A 58 -33.41 -30.09 7.71
CA LYS A 58 -32.74 -30.09 6.40
C LYS A 58 -32.93 -31.47 5.78
N LYS A 59 -33.76 -31.57 4.74
CA LYS A 59 -34.15 -32.85 4.11
C LYS A 59 -33.87 -32.80 2.61
N GLN A 60 -33.53 -33.92 1.99
CA GLN A 60 -33.47 -34.05 0.54
C GLN A 60 -34.54 -35.04 0.09
N LEU A 61 -35.33 -34.66 -0.90
CA LEU A 61 -36.34 -35.52 -1.52
C LEU A 61 -35.89 -35.88 -2.94
N GLU A 62 -36.10 -37.13 -3.34
CA GLU A 62 -35.92 -37.59 -4.72
C GLU A 62 -37.27 -38.02 -5.31
N PHE A 63 -37.52 -37.62 -6.55
CA PHE A 63 -38.70 -37.98 -7.32
C PHE A 63 -38.30 -38.66 -8.63
N LEU A 64 -39.09 -39.65 -9.05
CA LEU A 64 -38.98 -40.28 -10.37
C LEU A 64 -39.89 -39.53 -11.34
N GLY A 65 -39.32 -38.94 -12.39
CA GLY A 65 -40.04 -38.02 -13.28
C GLY A 65 -40.09 -36.59 -12.73
N THR A 66 -41.00 -35.79 -13.27
CA THR A 66 -41.16 -34.35 -12.96
C THR A 66 -42.23 -34.13 -11.89
N PRO A 67 -41.91 -34.00 -10.59
CA PRO A 67 -42.91 -33.77 -9.55
C PRO A 67 -43.53 -32.37 -9.68
N ARG A 68 -44.73 -32.18 -9.14
CA ARG A 68 -45.34 -30.85 -8.97
C ARG A 68 -45.17 -30.34 -7.54
N LEU A 69 -45.12 -29.02 -7.37
CA LEU A 69 -44.83 -28.38 -6.07
C LEU A 69 -45.67 -28.91 -4.88
N HIS A 70 -46.97 -29.15 -5.06
CA HIS A 70 -47.80 -29.75 -3.99
C HIS A 70 -47.30 -31.12 -3.50
N GLN A 71 -46.81 -31.98 -4.41
CA GLN A 71 -46.26 -33.30 -4.07
C GLN A 71 -44.96 -33.17 -3.25
N VAL A 72 -44.18 -32.11 -3.52
CA VAL A 72 -43.00 -31.76 -2.73
C VAL A 72 -43.42 -31.41 -1.32
N TYR A 73 -44.46 -30.58 -1.14
CA TYR A 73 -44.96 -30.22 0.19
C TYR A 73 -45.56 -31.42 0.95
N GLU A 74 -46.33 -32.29 0.27
CA GLU A 74 -46.91 -33.50 0.86
C GLU A 74 -45.81 -34.45 1.40
N GLN A 75 -44.77 -34.74 0.60
CA GLN A 75 -43.66 -35.62 0.99
C GLN A 75 -42.67 -34.95 1.97
N ALA A 76 -42.67 -33.61 2.05
CA ALA A 76 -41.90 -32.86 3.02
C ALA A 76 -42.45 -32.96 4.45
N GLN A 77 -43.74 -33.29 4.64
CA GLN A 77 -44.40 -33.39 5.95
C GLN A 77 -44.32 -32.09 6.76
N ILE A 78 -44.65 -30.98 6.10
CA ILE A 78 -44.48 -29.62 6.60
C ILE A 78 -45.56 -29.25 7.65
N SER A 79 -45.13 -28.68 8.79
CA SER A 79 -46.03 -28.01 9.76
C SER A 79 -46.51 -26.67 9.19
N GLN A 80 -47.79 -26.59 8.82
CA GLN A 80 -48.34 -25.41 8.14
C GLN A 80 -48.43 -24.16 9.03
N THR A 81 -48.50 -24.33 10.35
CA THR A 81 -48.69 -23.25 11.34
C THR A 81 -47.39 -22.59 11.80
N GLU A 82 -46.24 -23.15 11.45
CA GLU A 82 -44.92 -22.62 11.87
C GLU A 82 -44.22 -21.81 10.78
N ILE A 83 -44.68 -21.94 9.53
CA ILE A 83 -44.06 -21.33 8.35
C ILE A 83 -44.65 -19.96 8.06
N PHE A 84 -43.76 -19.02 7.80
CA PHE A 84 -44.11 -17.74 7.23
C PHE A 84 -44.26 -17.87 5.70
N TRP A 85 -45.47 -18.25 5.27
CA TRP A 85 -45.78 -18.55 3.87
C TRP A 85 -45.40 -17.45 2.86
N PRO A 86 -45.55 -16.14 3.12
CA PRO A 86 -45.11 -15.12 2.17
C PRO A 86 -43.61 -15.20 1.83
N GLY A 87 -42.77 -15.63 2.77
CA GLY A 87 -41.33 -15.80 2.59
C GLY A 87 -40.90 -17.13 1.96
N VAL A 88 -41.81 -18.04 1.58
CA VAL A 88 -41.44 -19.30 0.91
C VAL A 88 -40.86 -19.01 -0.47
N ARG A 89 -39.81 -19.74 -0.86
CA ARG A 89 -39.12 -19.60 -2.17
C ARG A 89 -38.67 -20.95 -2.69
N LEU A 90 -38.93 -21.22 -3.97
CA LEU A 90 -38.33 -22.34 -4.70
C LEU A 90 -37.15 -21.83 -5.51
N VAL A 91 -35.93 -22.06 -5.05
CA VAL A 91 -34.71 -21.66 -5.76
C VAL A 91 -34.33 -22.72 -6.80
N SER A 92 -33.97 -22.29 -8.02
CA SER A 92 -33.39 -23.16 -9.07
C SER A 92 -31.97 -22.71 -9.42
N ALA A 93 -31.13 -23.63 -9.91
CA ALA A 93 -29.77 -23.27 -10.31
C ALA A 93 -29.75 -22.36 -11.55
N ASN A 94 -30.69 -22.55 -12.49
CA ASN A 94 -30.81 -21.68 -13.67
C ASN A 94 -31.22 -20.25 -13.29
N MET A 95 -32.25 -20.09 -12.47
CA MET A 95 -32.67 -18.77 -12.00
C MET A 95 -31.60 -18.11 -11.13
N GLN A 96 -30.87 -18.88 -10.30
CA GLN A 96 -29.75 -18.32 -9.51
C GLN A 96 -28.68 -17.72 -10.42
N ASN A 97 -28.31 -18.42 -11.50
CA ASN A 97 -27.35 -17.90 -12.47
C ASN A 97 -27.85 -16.62 -13.16
N GLN A 98 -29.14 -16.55 -13.51
CA GLN A 98 -29.76 -15.36 -14.12
C GLN A 98 -29.75 -14.16 -13.16
N ILE A 99 -30.18 -14.34 -11.91
CA ILE A 99 -30.18 -13.26 -10.91
C ILE A 99 -28.76 -12.79 -10.58
N MET A 100 -27.80 -13.69 -10.42
CA MET A 100 -26.38 -13.32 -10.22
C MET A 100 -25.79 -12.59 -11.46
N GLN A 101 -26.25 -12.89 -12.68
CA GLN A 101 -25.85 -12.16 -13.87
C GLN A 101 -26.45 -10.75 -13.89
N GLN A 102 -27.77 -10.62 -13.67
CA GLN A 102 -28.45 -9.32 -13.60
C GLN A 102 -27.87 -8.42 -12.50
N GLN A 103 -27.53 -8.99 -11.33
CA GLN A 103 -26.87 -8.27 -10.24
C GLN A 103 -25.50 -7.69 -10.67
N ARG A 104 -24.69 -8.47 -11.39
CA ARG A 104 -23.40 -7.98 -11.96
C ARG A 104 -23.62 -6.90 -13.02
N GLU A 105 -24.58 -7.11 -13.92
CA GLU A 105 -24.91 -6.14 -14.99
C GLU A 105 -25.41 -4.81 -14.45
N LEU A 106 -26.25 -4.82 -13.40
CA LEU A 106 -26.71 -3.59 -12.73
C LEU A 106 -25.57 -2.93 -11.95
N THR A 107 -24.77 -3.71 -11.22
CA THR A 107 -23.58 -3.19 -10.50
C THR A 107 -22.65 -2.45 -11.45
N GLN A 108 -22.36 -3.04 -12.62
CA GLN A 108 -21.56 -2.39 -13.67
C GLN A 108 -22.24 -1.13 -14.23
N GLN A 109 -23.55 -1.13 -14.45
CA GLN A 109 -24.29 0.06 -14.89
C GLN A 109 -24.25 1.19 -13.86
N LEU A 110 -24.31 0.88 -12.56
CA LEU A 110 -24.19 1.86 -11.48
C LEU A 110 -22.77 2.43 -11.37
N TYR A 111 -21.72 1.62 -11.53
CA TYR A 111 -20.34 2.14 -11.63
C TYR A 111 -20.11 2.98 -12.89
N GLN A 112 -20.74 2.66 -14.02
CA GLN A 112 -20.72 3.51 -15.21
C GLN A 112 -21.49 4.83 -15.00
N LEU A 113 -22.58 4.81 -14.23
CA LEU A 113 -23.32 6.00 -13.83
C LEU A 113 -22.49 6.89 -12.89
N GLN A 114 -21.79 6.29 -11.92
CA GLN A 114 -20.81 7.00 -11.07
C GLN A 114 -19.73 7.68 -11.91
N ALA A 115 -19.12 6.95 -12.84
CA ALA A 115 -18.10 7.50 -13.73
C ALA A 115 -18.67 8.65 -14.57
N HIS A 116 -19.88 8.49 -15.11
CA HIS A 116 -20.56 9.56 -15.85
C HIS A 116 -20.77 10.82 -15.01
N PHE A 117 -21.25 10.70 -13.77
CA PHE A 117 -21.44 11.87 -12.90
C PHE A 117 -20.10 12.53 -12.51
N ARG A 118 -19.05 11.73 -12.26
CA ARG A 118 -17.70 12.24 -12.00
C ARG A 118 -17.13 12.99 -13.20
N ASP A 119 -17.34 12.48 -14.41
CA ASP A 119 -16.91 13.11 -15.67
C ASP A 119 -17.63 14.44 -15.99
N ASN A 120 -18.71 14.78 -15.27
CA ASN A 120 -19.46 16.04 -15.40
C ASN A 120 -19.38 16.91 -14.13
N ASP A 121 -18.39 16.69 -13.25
CA ASP A 121 -18.20 17.38 -11.96
C ASP A 121 -19.34 17.24 -10.94
N GLU A 122 -20.31 16.33 -11.15
CA GLU A 122 -21.43 16.06 -10.26
C GLU A 122 -21.03 15.10 -9.11
N HIS A 123 -20.04 15.53 -8.32
CA HIS A 123 -19.35 14.72 -7.32
C HIS A 123 -20.28 14.02 -6.31
N ASN A 124 -21.30 14.72 -5.81
CA ASN A 124 -22.28 14.15 -4.87
C ASN A 124 -23.12 13.03 -5.52
N TYR A 125 -23.40 13.15 -6.82
CA TYR A 125 -24.19 12.18 -7.58
C TYR A 125 -23.35 10.95 -7.89
N ALA A 126 -22.07 11.16 -8.23
CA ALA A 126 -21.09 10.11 -8.40
C ALA A 126 -20.88 9.29 -7.12
N GLN A 127 -20.74 9.96 -5.97
CA GLN A 127 -20.61 9.28 -4.67
C GLN A 127 -21.83 8.42 -4.34
N LEU A 128 -23.05 8.94 -4.50
CA LEU A 128 -24.25 8.15 -4.26
C LEU A 128 -24.33 6.96 -5.24
N ALA A 129 -24.15 7.17 -6.54
CA ALA A 129 -24.19 6.09 -7.53
C ALA A 129 -23.18 4.96 -7.22
N GLY A 130 -21.97 5.33 -6.78
CA GLY A 130 -20.95 4.37 -6.32
C GLY A 130 -21.36 3.61 -5.06
N ARG A 131 -21.95 4.29 -4.06
CA ARG A 131 -22.49 3.60 -2.87
C ARG A 131 -23.63 2.65 -3.21
N VAL A 132 -24.53 3.01 -4.13
CA VAL A 132 -25.58 2.09 -4.60
C VAL A 132 -25.00 0.90 -5.36
N ALA A 133 -23.92 1.07 -6.14
CA ALA A 133 -23.21 -0.04 -6.77
C ALA A 133 -22.67 -1.03 -5.73
N VAL A 134 -22.04 -0.53 -4.65
CA VAL A 134 -21.56 -1.36 -3.53
C VAL A 134 -22.71 -2.04 -2.78
N GLN A 135 -23.84 -1.35 -2.59
CA GLN A 135 -25.04 -1.97 -2.00
C GLN A 135 -25.52 -3.14 -2.86
N VAL A 136 -25.80 -2.90 -4.15
CA VAL A 136 -26.33 -3.91 -5.08
C VAL A 136 -25.41 -5.11 -5.21
N ALA A 137 -24.09 -4.89 -5.25
CA ALA A 137 -23.09 -5.96 -5.30
C ALA A 137 -23.16 -6.91 -4.08
N ASN A 138 -23.60 -6.41 -2.93
CA ASN A 138 -23.70 -7.14 -1.67
C ASN A 138 -25.14 -7.56 -1.30
N TRP A 139 -26.13 -7.30 -2.15
CA TRP A 139 -27.51 -7.74 -1.90
C TRP A 139 -27.58 -9.28 -1.84
N PRO A 140 -28.22 -9.86 -0.81
CA PRO A 140 -28.31 -11.31 -0.62
C PRO A 140 -29.43 -11.90 -1.47
N LEU A 141 -29.22 -11.98 -2.78
CA LEU A 141 -30.22 -12.39 -3.75
C LEU A 141 -30.21 -13.90 -4.01
N ILE A 142 -31.40 -14.47 -4.20
CA ILE A 142 -31.62 -15.88 -4.51
C ILE A 142 -32.46 -16.06 -5.76
N GLY A 143 -32.10 -17.03 -6.59
CA GLY A 143 -32.79 -17.36 -7.83
C GLY A 143 -34.10 -18.09 -7.63
N ALA A 144 -35.10 -17.41 -7.07
CA ALA A 144 -36.42 -17.98 -6.83
C ALA A 144 -37.27 -18.04 -8.10
N GLU A 145 -37.89 -19.18 -8.36
CA GLU A 145 -38.88 -19.33 -9.43
C GLU A 145 -40.19 -18.59 -9.07
N PRO A 146 -40.90 -18.00 -10.05
CA PRO A 146 -42.23 -17.44 -9.84
C PRO A 146 -43.26 -18.57 -9.72
N ILE A 147 -43.43 -19.06 -8.50
CA ILE A 147 -44.21 -20.28 -8.19
C ILE A 147 -45.68 -20.04 -7.82
N GLY A 148 -46.12 -18.79 -7.66
CA GLY A 148 -47.49 -18.49 -7.21
C GLY A 148 -48.19 -17.36 -7.94
N ARG A 149 -49.25 -16.86 -7.30
CA ARG A 149 -50.26 -15.97 -7.87
C ARG A 149 -49.97 -14.52 -7.51
N GLY A 150 -49.92 -13.64 -8.49
CA GLY A 150 -49.81 -12.21 -8.22
C GLY A 150 -51.01 -11.70 -7.41
N HIS A 151 -50.74 -11.14 -6.24
CA HIS A 151 -51.73 -10.39 -5.49
C HIS A 151 -51.75 -8.94 -6.00
N VAL A 152 -52.95 -8.36 -6.13
CA VAL A 152 -53.14 -6.97 -6.53
C VAL A 152 -53.96 -6.27 -5.46
N GLU A 153 -53.32 -5.29 -4.81
CA GLU A 153 -53.97 -4.31 -3.95
C GLU A 153 -53.85 -2.95 -4.64
N GLU A 154 -54.99 -2.36 -5.03
CA GLU A 154 -55.06 -0.97 -5.49
C GLU A 154 -55.85 -0.12 -4.50
N GLY A 155 -55.33 1.08 -4.24
CA GLY A 155 -55.94 2.08 -3.35
C GLY A 155 -57.20 2.75 -3.93
N PRO A 156 -57.90 3.56 -3.14
CA PRO A 156 -59.30 3.87 -3.41
C PRO A 156 -59.52 4.95 -4.49
N LYS A 157 -60.11 4.53 -5.62
CA LYS A 157 -61.54 4.77 -5.92
C LYS A 157 -62.04 3.75 -6.97
N SER A 158 -63.19 3.15 -6.70
CA SER A 158 -63.75 1.92 -7.34
C SER A 158 -62.86 0.67 -7.22
N ILE A 159 -63.19 -0.16 -6.24
CA ILE A 159 -62.52 -1.39 -5.80
C ILE A 159 -62.36 -2.43 -6.92
N THR A 160 -61.21 -3.10 -6.97
CA THR A 160 -61.16 -4.56 -7.14
C THR A 160 -60.01 -5.13 -6.30
N PHE A 161 -60.32 -5.73 -5.14
CA PHE A 161 -59.39 -6.68 -4.51
C PHE A 161 -59.45 -7.97 -5.32
N GLY A 162 -58.35 -8.33 -5.97
CA GLY A 162 -58.33 -9.43 -6.93
C GLY A 162 -56.99 -10.14 -6.96
N VAL A 163 -57.04 -11.47 -6.98
CA VAL A 163 -55.90 -12.30 -7.38
C VAL A 163 -55.96 -12.43 -8.90
N ASP A 164 -55.03 -11.82 -9.62
CA ASP A 164 -54.94 -12.02 -11.07
C ASP A 164 -54.35 -13.41 -11.35
N ILE A 165 -55.24 -14.33 -11.70
CA ILE A 165 -54.89 -15.73 -12.02
C ILE A 165 -53.93 -15.86 -13.21
N ASN A 166 -53.76 -14.82 -14.03
CA ASN A 166 -52.84 -14.79 -15.17
C ASN A 166 -51.49 -14.14 -14.84
N LYS A 167 -51.40 -13.37 -13.74
CA LYS A 167 -50.17 -12.65 -13.33
C LYS A 167 -49.24 -13.56 -12.53
N LYS A 168 -48.25 -14.13 -13.21
CA LYS A 168 -47.18 -14.95 -12.60
C LYS A 168 -46.12 -14.09 -11.89
N SER A 169 -46.50 -13.30 -10.88
CA SER A 169 -45.57 -12.36 -10.20
C SER A 169 -45.14 -12.75 -8.79
N ALA A 170 -45.85 -13.63 -8.08
CA ALA A 170 -45.44 -14.01 -6.73
C ALA A 170 -44.34 -15.07 -6.73
N LEU A 171 -43.29 -14.83 -5.93
CA LEU A 171 -42.15 -15.74 -5.74
C LEU A 171 -42.42 -16.82 -4.67
N THR A 172 -43.61 -16.79 -4.07
CA THR A 172 -44.11 -17.75 -3.07
C THR A 172 -45.38 -18.44 -3.54
N SER A 173 -45.69 -19.62 -3.00
CA SER A 173 -46.95 -20.34 -3.18
C SER A 173 -47.27 -21.13 -1.92
N SER A 174 -48.45 -20.91 -1.32
CA SER A 174 -48.87 -21.67 -0.13
C SER A 174 -49.24 -23.12 -0.46
N TYR A 175 -49.30 -23.98 0.57
CA TYR A 175 -49.71 -25.37 0.40
C TYR A 175 -51.06 -25.53 -0.30
N ASP A 176 -52.07 -24.81 0.16
CA ASP A 176 -53.42 -24.91 -0.40
C ASP A 176 -53.51 -24.30 -1.79
N GLU A 177 -52.76 -23.24 -2.10
CA GLU A 177 -52.71 -22.71 -3.47
C GLU A 177 -52.09 -23.71 -4.44
N ALA A 178 -50.97 -24.33 -4.08
CA ALA A 178 -50.33 -25.35 -4.90
C ALA A 178 -51.25 -26.57 -5.09
N ARG A 179 -52.06 -26.93 -4.09
CA ARG A 179 -53.03 -28.02 -4.22
C ARG A 179 -54.24 -27.66 -5.10
N LEU A 180 -54.78 -26.45 -4.94
CA LEU A 180 -56.04 -26.03 -5.58
C LEU A 180 -55.86 -25.50 -7.01
N PHE A 181 -54.66 -25.01 -7.37
CA PHE A 181 -54.50 -24.21 -8.59
C PHE A 181 -53.25 -24.53 -9.40
N LEU A 182 -53.44 -24.83 -10.69
CA LEU A 182 -52.37 -25.23 -11.61
C LEU A 182 -51.29 -24.17 -11.82
N ASN A 183 -51.65 -22.88 -11.71
CA ASN A 183 -50.74 -21.74 -11.85
C ASN A 183 -49.81 -21.55 -10.64
N ALA A 184 -50.19 -22.06 -9.47
CA ALA A 184 -49.41 -22.02 -8.23
C ALA A 184 -48.65 -23.34 -7.96
N ASN A 185 -48.62 -24.25 -8.94
CA ASN A 185 -48.22 -25.64 -8.80
C ASN A 185 -47.33 -26.10 -9.98
N PRO A 186 -46.17 -25.46 -10.21
CA PRO A 186 -45.31 -25.76 -11.34
C PRO A 186 -44.87 -27.23 -11.34
N ALA A 187 -44.68 -27.78 -12.55
CA ALA A 187 -44.01 -29.06 -12.73
C ALA A 187 -42.50 -28.82 -12.77
N LEU A 188 -41.76 -29.55 -11.92
CA LEU A 188 -40.34 -29.37 -11.72
C LEU A 188 -39.60 -30.30 -12.69
N THR A 189 -38.93 -29.70 -13.67
CA THR A 189 -38.12 -30.39 -14.67
C THR A 189 -36.78 -30.85 -14.08
N ALA A 190 -35.85 -31.37 -14.87
CA ALA A 190 -34.53 -31.73 -14.37
C ALA A 190 -33.63 -30.50 -14.17
N ASP A 191 -33.74 -29.90 -12.99
CA ASP A 191 -32.79 -28.92 -12.44
C ASP A 191 -32.52 -29.26 -10.96
N ARG A 192 -31.53 -28.59 -10.34
CA ARG A 192 -31.28 -28.65 -8.90
C ARG A 192 -32.14 -27.60 -8.22
N TYR A 193 -33.09 -28.05 -7.41
CA TYR A 193 -33.98 -27.17 -6.66
C TYR A 193 -33.70 -27.14 -5.16
N GLN A 194 -33.94 -26.00 -4.54
CA GLN A 194 -33.91 -25.79 -3.10
C GLN A 194 -35.16 -25.04 -2.66
N LEU A 195 -35.97 -25.66 -1.80
CA LEU A 195 -37.17 -25.09 -1.22
C LEU A 195 -36.85 -24.47 0.15
N LEU A 196 -37.00 -23.15 0.26
CA LEU A 196 -36.76 -22.37 1.48
C LEU A 196 -38.09 -22.10 2.19
N LEU A 197 -38.15 -22.41 3.48
CA LEU A 197 -39.35 -22.35 4.32
C LEU A 197 -39.06 -21.57 5.62
N PRO A 198 -39.14 -20.21 5.63
CA PRO A 198 -38.88 -19.43 6.83
C PRO A 198 -39.89 -19.71 7.93
N SER A 199 -39.43 -19.68 9.19
CA SER A 199 -40.33 -19.71 10.34
C SER A 199 -40.93 -18.33 10.62
N ILE A 200 -42.13 -18.30 11.19
CA ILE A 200 -42.74 -17.06 11.71
C ILE A 200 -41.83 -16.41 12.76
N LYS A 201 -41.16 -17.22 13.60
CA LYS A 201 -40.23 -16.73 14.64
C LYS A 201 -39.01 -15.99 14.08
N GLN A 202 -38.54 -16.33 12.87
CA GLN A 202 -37.42 -15.65 12.22
C GLN A 202 -37.81 -14.30 11.60
N HIS A 203 -39.09 -13.94 11.56
CA HIS A 203 -39.57 -12.72 10.93
C HIS A 203 -40.41 -11.90 11.93
N GLN A 204 -39.74 -11.33 12.93
CA GLN A 204 -40.34 -10.28 13.75
C GLN A 204 -40.33 -8.97 12.95
N PHE A 205 -41.51 -8.38 12.76
CA PHE A 205 -41.74 -7.31 11.78
C PHE A 205 -41.62 -5.89 12.36
N GLU A 206 -40.76 -5.69 13.35
CA GLU A 206 -40.66 -4.42 14.09
C GLU A 206 -39.96 -3.30 13.29
N HIS A 207 -39.30 -3.65 12.18
CA HIS A 207 -38.59 -2.69 11.33
C HIS A 207 -38.80 -2.93 9.83
N LEU A 208 -38.77 -1.83 9.07
CA LEU A 208 -38.72 -1.76 7.61
C LEU A 208 -37.30 -1.41 7.17
N GLN A 209 -36.80 -2.04 6.11
CA GLN A 209 -35.42 -1.82 5.62
C GLN A 209 -35.41 -0.93 4.39
N ILE A 210 -34.60 0.14 4.44
CA ILE A 210 -34.40 1.08 3.34
C ILE A 210 -33.11 0.72 2.61
N ILE A 211 -33.20 0.50 1.30
CA ILE A 211 -32.08 0.16 0.39
C ILE A 211 -32.15 1.01 -0.89
N GLY A 212 -31.10 1.00 -1.71
CA GLY A 212 -31.07 1.73 -2.98
C GLY A 212 -30.45 3.12 -2.85
N ALA A 213 -31.07 4.15 -3.42
CA ALA A 213 -30.56 5.53 -3.47
C ALA A 213 -30.57 6.26 -2.11
N VAL A 214 -29.85 5.73 -1.13
CA VAL A 214 -29.57 6.28 0.20
C VAL A 214 -28.08 6.14 0.52
N TRP A 215 -27.57 6.92 1.47
CA TRP A 215 -26.15 6.92 1.86
C TRP A 215 -25.63 5.52 2.18
N VAL A 216 -26.26 4.86 3.16
CA VAL A 216 -26.01 3.47 3.58
C VAL A 216 -27.39 2.85 3.89
N PRO A 217 -27.63 1.55 3.64
CA PRO A 217 -28.86 0.88 4.05
C PRO A 217 -29.13 1.03 5.54
N PHE A 218 -30.37 1.36 5.90
CA PHE A 218 -30.78 1.52 7.30
C PHE A 218 -32.15 0.90 7.52
N ALA A 219 -32.52 0.68 8.78
CA ALA A 219 -33.88 0.29 9.13
C ALA A 219 -34.62 1.44 9.83
N MET A 220 -35.94 1.49 9.64
CA MET A 220 -36.85 2.40 10.32
C MET A 220 -37.95 1.60 11.03
N THR A 221 -38.56 2.16 12.06
CA THR A 221 -39.59 1.46 12.84
C THR A 221 -40.81 1.17 11.97
N TYR A 222 -41.37 -0.03 12.09
CA TYR A 222 -42.64 -0.38 11.46
C TYR A 222 -43.80 0.09 12.34
N HIS A 223 -44.64 0.98 11.81
CA HIS A 223 -45.83 1.49 12.50
C HIS A 223 -47.08 0.91 11.82
N PRO A 224 -47.74 -0.12 12.39
CA PRO A 224 -48.83 -0.84 11.72
C PRO A 224 -50.09 0.01 11.52
N ASP A 225 -50.31 1.02 12.36
CA ASP A 225 -51.48 1.91 12.31
C ASP A 225 -51.23 3.21 11.54
N PHE A 226 -50.05 3.38 10.92
CA PHE A 226 -49.65 4.59 10.21
C PHE A 226 -49.63 4.39 8.69
N THR A 227 -50.15 5.37 7.95
CA THR A 227 -49.90 5.43 6.51
C THR A 227 -48.40 5.53 6.20
N ALA A 228 -48.00 5.17 4.99
CA ALA A 228 -46.62 5.30 4.52
C ALA A 228 -46.10 6.74 4.62
N ARG A 229 -46.98 7.73 4.46
CA ARG A 229 -46.68 9.15 4.72
C ARG A 229 -46.39 9.42 6.19
N GLU A 230 -47.25 8.98 7.11
CA GLU A 230 -47.09 9.23 8.54
C GLU A 230 -45.84 8.55 9.08
N THR A 231 -45.57 7.31 8.65
CA THR A 231 -44.30 6.61 8.89
C THR A 231 -43.11 7.39 8.34
N ALA A 232 -43.14 7.85 7.09
CA ALA A 232 -42.05 8.62 6.49
C ALA A 232 -41.78 9.97 7.18
N VAL A 233 -42.81 10.58 7.79
CA VAL A 233 -42.68 11.81 8.58
C VAL A 233 -42.12 11.51 9.98
N ALA A 234 -42.66 10.49 10.67
CA ALA A 234 -42.24 10.09 12.01
C ALA A 234 -40.77 9.66 12.04
N GLU A 235 -40.36 8.80 11.10
CA GLU A 235 -39.00 8.28 10.96
C GLU A 235 -38.04 9.24 10.23
N LYS A 236 -38.52 10.44 9.87
CA LYS A 236 -37.78 11.50 9.13
C LYS A 236 -37.14 11.01 7.81
N LEU A 237 -37.80 10.08 7.12
CA LEU A 237 -37.27 9.35 5.96
C LEU A 237 -36.65 10.27 4.89
N LYS A 238 -37.34 11.35 4.52
CA LYS A 238 -36.87 12.33 3.52
C LYS A 238 -35.57 13.05 3.91
N GLN A 239 -35.29 13.21 5.20
CA GLN A 239 -34.05 13.85 5.68
C GLN A 239 -32.82 12.94 5.51
N ARG A 240 -33.04 11.63 5.26
CA ARG A 240 -32.00 10.62 5.00
C ARG A 240 -31.78 10.36 3.50
N PHE A 241 -32.49 11.08 2.63
CA PHE A 241 -32.36 10.99 1.18
C PHE A 241 -31.35 12.02 0.65
N GLU A 242 -30.69 11.69 -0.46
CA GLU A 242 -29.57 12.46 -1.02
C GLU A 242 -29.94 13.21 -2.32
N ALA A 243 -28.95 13.90 -2.91
CA ALA A 243 -29.17 14.95 -3.90
C ALA A 243 -29.83 14.50 -5.24
N ILE A 244 -29.74 13.21 -5.59
CA ILE A 244 -30.45 12.59 -6.73
C ILE A 244 -31.43 11.49 -6.29
N THR A 245 -31.78 11.43 -5.01
CA THR A 245 -32.84 10.52 -4.54
C THR A 245 -34.21 11.13 -4.82
N LEU A 246 -35.14 10.32 -5.32
CA LEU A 246 -36.52 10.74 -5.60
C LEU A 246 -37.29 10.94 -4.28
N GLN A 247 -37.66 12.18 -4.00
CA GLN A 247 -38.25 12.59 -2.71
C GLN A 247 -39.76 12.33 -2.60
N GLU A 248 -40.45 12.09 -3.72
CA GLU A 248 -41.92 12.02 -3.76
C GLU A 248 -42.48 10.63 -3.35
N LYS A 249 -41.75 9.58 -3.71
CA LYS A 249 -42.23 8.19 -3.62
C LYS A 249 -41.09 7.19 -3.48
N VAL A 250 -41.40 6.07 -2.84
CA VAL A 250 -40.54 4.88 -2.71
C VAL A 250 -41.26 3.67 -3.30
N VAL A 251 -40.54 2.57 -3.47
CA VAL A 251 -41.14 1.29 -3.86
C VAL A 251 -40.94 0.29 -2.74
N GLN A 252 -42.03 -0.33 -2.26
CA GLN A 252 -41.92 -1.47 -1.36
C GLN A 252 -41.98 -2.78 -2.12
N ILE A 253 -41.11 -3.70 -1.72
CA ILE A 253 -41.14 -5.11 -2.06
C ILE A 253 -41.73 -5.84 -0.86
N THR A 254 -42.94 -6.40 -1.02
CA THR A 254 -43.59 -7.17 0.04
C THR A 254 -42.81 -8.45 0.32
N ALA A 255 -43.07 -9.09 1.46
CA ALA A 255 -42.45 -10.38 1.76
C ALA A 255 -42.74 -11.48 0.71
N ALA A 256 -43.84 -11.36 -0.06
CA ALA A 256 -44.19 -12.26 -1.17
C ALA A 256 -43.41 -11.98 -2.48
N GLY A 257 -42.68 -10.86 -2.56
CA GLY A 257 -41.98 -10.39 -3.76
C GLY A 257 -42.85 -9.52 -4.68
N ASP A 258 -44.00 -9.04 -4.20
CA ASP A 258 -44.84 -8.10 -4.94
C ASP A 258 -44.31 -6.67 -4.82
N VAL A 259 -44.45 -5.90 -5.90
CA VAL A 259 -43.93 -4.53 -6.03
C VAL A 259 -45.09 -3.55 -5.89
N GLN A 260 -45.02 -2.65 -4.92
CA GLN A 260 -45.98 -1.56 -4.74
C GLN A 260 -45.26 -0.20 -4.67
N THR A 261 -45.78 0.81 -5.38
CA THR A 261 -45.27 2.18 -5.30
C THR A 261 -46.06 2.95 -4.24
N LEU A 262 -45.34 3.60 -3.31
CA LEU A 262 -45.90 4.35 -2.18
C LEU A 262 -45.49 5.82 -2.27
N TYR A 263 -46.47 6.71 -2.28
CA TYR A 263 -46.22 8.16 -2.21
C TYR A 263 -46.01 8.60 -0.76
N ILE A 264 -44.87 9.21 -0.49
CA ILE A 264 -44.44 9.69 0.85
C ILE A 264 -44.47 11.22 0.97
N ASP A 265 -44.88 11.92 -0.10
CA ASP A 265 -45.01 13.37 -0.09
C ASP A 265 -46.33 13.84 0.54
N PRO A 266 -46.31 14.85 1.45
CA PRO A 266 -47.52 15.45 2.00
C PRO A 266 -48.55 15.95 0.99
N HIS A 267 -48.14 16.31 -0.23
CA HIS A 267 -49.03 16.86 -1.26
C HIS A 267 -49.74 15.81 -2.12
N ASN A 268 -49.25 14.57 -2.18
CA ASN A 268 -49.72 13.50 -3.08
C ASN A 268 -50.17 12.22 -2.37
N ALA A 269 -50.35 12.23 -1.04
CA ALA A 269 -50.54 11.01 -0.26
C ALA A 269 -51.97 10.44 -0.28
N TYR A 270 -52.06 9.13 -0.48
CA TYR A 270 -53.26 8.30 -0.31
C TYR A 270 -53.18 7.50 1.01
N GLN A 271 -54.27 6.83 1.39
CA GLN A 271 -54.30 5.87 2.51
C GLN A 271 -53.60 4.55 2.14
N GLN A 272 -52.30 4.61 1.83
CA GLN A 272 -51.46 3.43 1.61
C GLN A 272 -50.55 3.21 2.82
N GLU A 273 -50.31 1.96 3.18
CA GLU A 273 -49.51 1.54 4.35
C GLU A 273 -48.27 0.76 3.88
N PHE A 274 -47.21 0.75 4.70
CA PHE A 274 -46.10 -0.17 4.46
C PHE A 274 -46.51 -1.58 4.87
N SER A 275 -46.03 -2.61 4.16
CA SER A 275 -46.25 -4.00 4.58
C SER A 275 -45.19 -4.44 5.60
N ALA A 276 -45.63 -5.17 6.63
CA ALA A 276 -44.77 -5.82 7.62
C ALA A 276 -43.58 -6.56 6.97
N GLY A 277 -42.35 -6.18 7.32
CA GLY A 277 -41.11 -6.82 6.84
C GLY A 277 -40.67 -6.46 5.41
N ALA A 278 -41.36 -5.55 4.74
CA ALA A 278 -41.04 -5.13 3.37
C ALA A 278 -39.61 -4.56 3.23
N LYS A 279 -39.06 -4.67 2.03
CA LYS A 279 -37.85 -3.95 1.60
C LYS A 279 -38.29 -2.69 0.87
N VAL A 280 -37.90 -1.53 1.33
CA VAL A 280 -38.26 -0.23 0.75
C VAL A 280 -37.08 0.27 -0.06
N VAL A 281 -37.25 0.33 -1.37
CA VAL A 281 -36.24 0.80 -2.33
C VAL A 281 -36.42 2.31 -2.53
N ALA A 282 -35.42 3.07 -2.10
CA ALA A 282 -35.26 4.48 -2.48
C ALA A 282 -34.78 4.56 -3.93
N LEU A 283 -35.45 5.37 -4.73
CA LEU A 283 -35.22 5.47 -6.18
C LEU A 283 -34.32 6.66 -6.52
N PHE A 284 -33.58 6.57 -7.62
CA PHE A 284 -32.98 7.74 -8.24
C PHE A 284 -34.05 8.62 -8.91
N ASP A 285 -33.85 9.93 -8.90
CA ASP A 285 -34.61 10.90 -9.68
C ASP A 285 -34.27 10.74 -11.17
N THR A 286 -35.16 10.10 -11.93
CA THR A 286 -34.95 9.78 -13.35
C THR A 286 -34.91 11.01 -14.27
N SER A 287 -35.30 12.19 -13.76
CA SER A 287 -35.12 13.47 -14.49
C SER A 287 -33.66 13.91 -14.53
N LYS A 288 -32.88 13.53 -13.51
CA LYS A 288 -31.45 13.80 -13.36
C LYS A 288 -30.55 12.66 -13.89
N LEU A 289 -31.15 11.53 -14.30
CA LEU A 289 -30.41 10.42 -14.90
C LEU A 289 -30.21 10.63 -16.41
N PRO A 290 -29.02 10.33 -16.96
CA PRO A 290 -28.80 10.29 -18.40
C PRO A 290 -29.72 9.29 -19.08
N SER A 291 -30.13 9.55 -20.32
CA SER A 291 -31.11 8.71 -21.06
C SER A 291 -30.78 7.22 -21.10
N ARG A 292 -29.49 6.85 -21.08
CA ARG A 292 -29.03 5.44 -21.05
C ARG A 292 -29.39 4.71 -19.75
N TYR A 293 -29.54 5.42 -18.63
CA TYR A 293 -29.65 4.86 -17.29
C TYR A 293 -31.03 5.02 -16.66
N LYS A 294 -32.03 5.53 -17.41
CA LYS A 294 -33.39 5.76 -16.89
C LYS A 294 -34.07 4.49 -16.33
N HIS A 295 -33.65 3.31 -16.78
CA HIS A 295 -34.16 2.01 -16.33
C HIS A 295 -33.44 1.43 -15.09
N ILE A 296 -32.43 2.11 -14.52
CA ILE A 296 -31.71 1.61 -13.33
C ILE A 296 -32.64 1.37 -12.13
N ASN A 297 -33.67 2.22 -11.96
CA ASN A 297 -34.67 2.01 -10.92
C ASN A 297 -35.47 0.72 -11.14
N GLU A 298 -35.86 0.42 -12.38
CA GLU A 298 -36.61 -0.79 -12.72
C GLU A 298 -35.76 -2.04 -12.49
N GLN A 299 -34.46 -2.00 -12.84
CA GLN A 299 -33.50 -3.07 -12.58
C GLN A 299 -33.25 -3.28 -11.06
N MET A 300 -33.11 -2.20 -10.28
CA MET A 300 -32.99 -2.28 -8.81
C MET A 300 -34.24 -2.90 -8.18
N ILE A 301 -35.43 -2.46 -8.60
CA ILE A 301 -36.72 -2.98 -8.11
C ILE A 301 -36.85 -4.47 -8.42
N GLU A 302 -36.54 -4.88 -9.65
CA GLU A 302 -36.67 -6.29 -10.06
C GLU A 302 -35.72 -7.18 -9.27
N LEU A 303 -34.45 -6.80 -9.12
CA LEU A 303 -33.49 -7.56 -8.31
C LEU A 303 -33.89 -7.61 -6.82
N ALA A 304 -34.44 -6.53 -6.26
CA ALA A 304 -34.86 -6.50 -4.86
C ALA A 304 -36.00 -7.49 -4.53
N ARG A 305 -36.80 -7.93 -5.53
CA ARG A 305 -37.81 -9.01 -5.34
C ARG A 305 -37.18 -10.33 -4.92
N TYR A 306 -35.96 -10.60 -5.36
CA TYR A 306 -35.20 -11.82 -5.12
C TYR A 306 -34.42 -11.82 -3.80
N TRP A 307 -34.69 -10.88 -2.89
CA TRP A 307 -34.06 -10.83 -1.57
C TRP A 307 -34.29 -12.12 -0.78
N SER A 308 -33.22 -12.66 -0.18
CA SER A 308 -33.28 -13.91 0.57
C SER A 308 -34.14 -13.78 1.85
N PRO A 309 -35.18 -14.63 2.02
CA PRO A 309 -35.96 -14.70 3.26
C PRO A 309 -35.17 -15.39 4.39
N MET A 310 -34.01 -16.00 4.12
CA MET A 310 -33.23 -16.73 5.12
C MET A 310 -32.24 -15.85 5.89
N GLN A 311 -32.01 -14.61 5.45
CA GLN A 311 -31.00 -13.74 6.07
C GLN A 311 -31.58 -12.86 7.19
N PRO A 312 -30.79 -12.58 8.24
CA PRO A 312 -31.20 -11.67 9.32
C PRO A 312 -31.40 -10.25 8.81
N GLN A 313 -32.09 -9.44 9.61
CA GLN A 313 -32.36 -8.06 9.24
C GLN A 313 -31.07 -7.22 9.13
N ILE A 314 -31.09 -6.20 8.25
CA ILE A 314 -30.04 -5.17 8.22
C ILE A 314 -30.01 -4.53 9.61
N SER A 315 -28.90 -4.74 10.33
CA SER A 315 -28.67 -4.15 11.65
C SER A 315 -28.79 -2.63 11.55
N GLN A 316 -29.48 -2.00 12.51
CA GLN A 316 -29.52 -0.54 12.62
C GLN A 316 -28.12 -0.01 12.92
N GLN A 317 -27.42 0.45 11.88
CA GLN A 317 -26.23 1.28 12.04
C GLN A 317 -26.66 2.68 12.46
N GLU A 318 -26.71 2.92 13.77
CA GLU A 318 -26.71 4.30 14.27
C GLU A 318 -25.30 4.90 14.13
N HIS A 319 -25.27 6.02 13.40
CA HIS A 319 -24.17 6.98 13.25
C HIS A 319 -23.02 6.68 12.26
N PHE A 320 -22.58 7.80 11.67
CA PHE A 320 -21.69 7.88 10.52
C PHE A 320 -20.25 7.46 10.87
N THR A 321 -19.67 6.58 10.05
CA THR A 321 -18.22 6.33 9.99
C THR A 321 -17.66 6.68 8.62
N THR A 322 -16.38 7.06 8.60
CA THR A 322 -15.73 7.77 7.49
C THR A 322 -15.25 6.87 6.34
N LEU A 323 -14.93 7.53 5.22
CA LEU A 323 -14.76 7.01 3.85
C LEU A 323 -13.56 6.07 3.57
N SER A 324 -12.95 5.45 4.59
CA SER A 324 -11.58 4.90 4.51
C SER A 324 -11.42 3.37 4.41
N GLN A 325 -12.48 2.56 4.56
CA GLN A 325 -12.32 1.09 4.71
C GLN A 325 -13.02 0.15 3.71
N TYR A 326 -13.65 0.64 2.62
CA TYR A 326 -14.31 -0.27 1.66
C TYR A 326 -14.14 0.08 0.17
N ILE A 327 -12.96 0.57 -0.23
CA ILE A 327 -12.53 0.61 -1.65
C ILE A 327 -11.18 -0.09 -1.80
N LYS A 328 -11.18 -1.41 -1.60
CA LYS A 328 -10.11 -2.33 -2.02
C LYS A 328 -10.70 -3.56 -2.70
N ASP A 329 -11.44 -3.34 -3.79
CA ASP A 329 -11.48 -4.34 -4.86
C ASP A 329 -11.65 -3.70 -6.24
N LYS A 330 -10.79 -4.09 -7.19
CA LYS A 330 -10.75 -3.53 -8.55
C LYS A 330 -11.82 -4.22 -9.41
N GLN A 331 -13.04 -3.68 -9.48
CA GLN A 331 -14.03 -4.12 -10.48
C GLN A 331 -13.79 -3.46 -11.84
N GLU A 332 -13.71 -4.28 -12.88
CA GLU A 332 -13.45 -3.86 -14.26
C GLU A 332 -14.76 -3.43 -14.97
N PRO A 333 -14.72 -2.38 -15.81
CA PRO A 333 -15.85 -2.02 -16.66
C PRO A 333 -16.02 -3.01 -17.83
N PRO A 334 -17.25 -3.26 -18.30
CA PRO A 334 -17.53 -4.28 -19.33
C PRO A 334 -17.05 -3.88 -20.74
N MET A 335 -16.88 -4.90 -21.57
CA MET A 335 -16.38 -4.85 -22.95
C MET A 335 -16.95 -3.70 -23.81
N LEU A 336 -16.03 -3.03 -24.50
CA LEU A 336 -16.33 -2.26 -25.71
C LEU A 336 -16.06 -3.14 -26.93
N TRP A 337 -16.79 -2.91 -28.03
CA TRP A 337 -16.74 -3.73 -29.26
C TRP A 337 -15.45 -3.58 -30.11
N LEU A 338 -14.35 -3.12 -29.52
CA LEU A 338 -13.02 -3.02 -30.11
C LEU A 338 -11.96 -3.56 -29.14
N GLY A 339 -12.13 -4.85 -28.79
CA GLY A 339 -11.28 -5.56 -27.84
C GLY A 339 -11.65 -5.30 -26.38
N GLU A 340 -11.44 -6.33 -25.55
CA GLU A 340 -11.29 -6.11 -24.11
C GLU A 340 -10.12 -5.14 -23.88
N LEU A 341 -10.28 -4.24 -22.90
CA LEU A 341 -9.17 -3.49 -22.32
C LEU A 341 -8.21 -4.49 -21.66
N HIS A 342 -7.32 -5.07 -22.48
CA HIS A 342 -6.25 -5.92 -21.99
C HIS A 342 -5.39 -5.08 -21.06
N LYS A 343 -5.39 -5.49 -19.81
CA LYS A 343 -5.09 -4.66 -18.64
C LYS A 343 -3.59 -4.43 -18.49
N ARG A 344 -2.96 -3.68 -19.41
CA ARG A 344 -1.65 -3.07 -19.14
C ARG A 344 -1.84 -1.91 -18.16
N GLN A 345 -1.85 -2.27 -16.88
CA GLN A 345 -2.15 -1.40 -15.75
C GLN A 345 -0.94 -0.60 -15.25
N GLN A 346 0.16 -0.60 -16.01
CA GLN A 346 1.46 -0.06 -15.62
C GLN A 346 2.04 0.69 -16.83
N PRO A 347 2.52 1.93 -16.69
CA PRO A 347 3.25 2.61 -17.76
C PRO A 347 4.60 1.92 -18.00
N SER A 348 5.11 2.05 -19.21
CA SER A 348 6.43 1.52 -19.55
C SER A 348 7.54 2.52 -19.21
N THR A 349 8.77 2.04 -18.99
CA THR A 349 9.93 2.93 -18.84
C THR A 349 10.61 3.18 -20.18
N ASN A 350 11.18 4.37 -20.32
CA ASN A 350 12.09 4.75 -21.40
C ASN A 350 13.53 4.26 -21.09
N ASP A 351 14.49 4.58 -21.94
CA ASP A 351 15.88 4.10 -21.86
C ASP A 351 16.71 4.86 -20.81
N PHE A 352 16.21 5.99 -20.34
CA PHE A 352 16.75 6.72 -19.19
C PHE A 352 16.12 6.27 -17.86
N GLY A 353 15.11 5.38 -17.91
CA GLY A 353 14.44 4.75 -16.77
C GLY A 353 13.16 5.42 -16.29
N SER A 354 12.86 6.64 -16.71
CA SER A 354 11.60 7.31 -16.35
C SER A 354 10.43 6.71 -17.15
N TRP A 355 9.18 6.90 -16.70
CA TRP A 355 8.01 6.47 -17.46
C TRP A 355 7.94 7.22 -18.81
N GLY A 356 7.82 6.47 -19.91
CA GLY A 356 8.01 7.00 -21.27
C GLY A 356 8.12 5.93 -22.36
N LEU A 357 8.38 6.36 -23.59
CA LEU A 357 8.36 5.53 -24.79
C LEU A 357 9.68 4.74 -24.96
N LEU A 358 10.66 5.30 -25.68
CA LEU A 358 12.00 4.73 -25.90
C LEU A 358 13.06 5.75 -25.45
N GLN A 359 13.37 6.78 -26.25
CA GLN A 359 14.23 7.88 -25.80
C GLN A 359 13.41 9.01 -25.12
N MET A 360 12.14 9.14 -25.52
CA MET A 360 11.24 10.23 -25.13
C MET A 360 10.44 9.92 -23.85
N PRO A 361 10.18 10.92 -23.00
CA PRO A 361 9.29 10.79 -21.85
C PRO A 361 7.81 10.77 -22.28
N SER A 362 6.93 10.34 -21.38
CA SER A 362 5.48 10.45 -21.55
C SER A 362 4.82 11.25 -20.41
N GLY A 363 3.55 11.62 -20.61
CA GLY A 363 2.73 12.24 -19.58
C GLY A 363 2.36 11.29 -18.43
N ARG A 364 2.52 9.97 -18.61
CA ARG A 364 2.04 8.91 -17.72
C ARG A 364 2.76 8.81 -16.38
N HIS A 365 2.02 8.77 -15.29
CA HIS A 365 2.48 8.35 -13.97
C HIS A 365 2.07 6.90 -13.69
N ALA A 366 2.78 6.24 -12.77
CA ALA A 366 2.42 4.91 -12.27
C ALA A 366 1.54 5.01 -11.01
N ASP A 367 1.15 3.86 -10.45
CA ASP A 367 0.60 3.77 -9.10
C ASP A 367 1.66 4.24 -8.07
N VAL A 368 1.23 4.82 -6.94
CA VAL A 368 2.15 5.24 -5.87
C VAL A 368 2.97 4.05 -5.36
N GLY A 369 4.23 4.32 -5.01
CA GLY A 369 5.17 3.29 -4.58
C GLY A 369 5.73 2.43 -5.71
N GLU A 370 5.32 2.62 -6.97
CA GLU A 370 5.88 1.84 -8.08
C GLU A 370 7.38 2.14 -8.23
N PHE A 371 8.18 1.09 -8.01
CA PHE A 371 9.63 1.09 -8.09
C PHE A 371 10.06 0.27 -9.30
N ALA A 372 10.89 0.85 -10.16
CA ALA A 372 11.46 0.17 -11.32
C ALA A 372 12.99 0.29 -11.34
N PHE A 373 13.68 -0.82 -11.51
CA PHE A 373 15.08 -0.83 -11.94
C PHE A 373 15.15 -1.15 -13.44
N THR A 374 15.69 -0.24 -14.25
CA THR A 374 15.83 -0.41 -15.70
C THR A 374 17.32 -0.53 -16.08
N TYR A 375 17.62 -1.50 -16.94
CA TYR A 375 18.89 -1.61 -17.65
C TYR A 375 18.68 -1.48 -19.15
N PHE A 376 19.62 -0.82 -19.83
CA PHE A 376 19.62 -0.65 -21.28
C PHE A 376 21.05 -0.67 -21.84
N ASP A 377 21.27 -1.36 -22.95
CA ASP A 377 22.56 -1.50 -23.64
C ASP A 377 22.42 -1.12 -25.12
N SER A 378 23.31 -0.23 -25.54
CA SER A 378 23.52 0.25 -26.91
C SER A 378 25.03 0.30 -27.20
N GLU A 379 25.44 0.45 -28.46
CA GLU A 379 26.85 0.45 -28.84
C GLU A 379 27.68 1.52 -28.09
N GLU A 380 27.13 2.73 -27.94
CA GLU A 380 27.81 3.86 -27.31
C GLU A 380 27.51 3.99 -25.80
N TYR A 381 26.33 3.57 -25.35
CA TYR A 381 25.88 3.76 -23.97
C TYR A 381 25.39 2.47 -23.29
N ARG A 382 25.67 2.32 -21.99
CA ARG A 382 24.84 1.51 -21.09
C ARG A 382 24.17 2.41 -20.08
N ARG A 383 22.92 2.14 -19.75
CA ARG A 383 22.16 2.95 -18.79
C ARG A 383 21.61 2.04 -17.69
N TRP A 384 21.83 2.43 -16.44
CA TRP A 384 21.13 1.87 -15.29
C TRP A 384 20.30 2.98 -14.68
N ALA A 385 19.06 2.68 -14.33
CA ALA A 385 18.17 3.64 -13.70
C ALA A 385 17.33 2.98 -12.61
N ILE A 386 17.08 3.73 -11.55
CA ILE A 386 16.10 3.44 -10.51
C ILE A 386 15.03 4.52 -10.60
N ASN A 387 13.78 4.13 -10.79
CA ASN A 387 12.64 5.02 -10.86
C ASN A 387 11.70 4.74 -9.69
N LEU A 388 11.11 5.79 -9.11
CA LEU A 388 10.14 5.67 -8.02
C LEU A 388 9.00 6.67 -8.21
N GLN A 389 7.77 6.17 -8.19
CA GLN A 389 6.56 6.98 -8.08
C GLN A 389 6.34 7.38 -6.61
N VAL A 390 7.01 8.46 -6.18
CA VAL A 390 7.01 8.93 -4.79
C VAL A 390 5.62 9.38 -4.33
N PHE A 391 4.93 10.14 -5.19
CA PHE A 391 3.56 10.61 -4.97
C PHE A 391 2.75 10.43 -6.26
N PRO A 392 1.40 10.52 -6.23
CA PRO A 392 0.59 10.47 -7.46
C PRO A 392 1.02 11.50 -8.51
N TRP A 393 1.55 12.63 -8.05
CA TRP A 393 2.02 13.75 -8.88
C TRP A 393 3.54 13.82 -9.03
N LEU A 394 4.34 13.01 -8.32
CA LEU A 394 5.82 13.09 -8.33
C LEU A 394 6.48 11.76 -8.67
N GLU A 395 7.21 11.73 -9.77
CA GLU A 395 8.15 10.68 -10.14
C GLU A 395 9.59 11.20 -9.97
N ALA A 396 10.48 10.35 -9.45
CA ALA A 396 11.90 10.63 -9.35
C ALA A 396 12.72 9.46 -9.94
N THR A 397 13.64 9.78 -10.86
CA THR A 397 14.54 8.80 -11.49
C THR A 397 16.00 9.11 -11.13
N LEU A 398 16.73 8.12 -10.63
CA LEU A 398 18.18 8.16 -10.41
C LEU A 398 18.86 7.31 -11.48
N ARG A 399 19.81 7.85 -12.25
CA ARG A 399 20.44 7.13 -13.35
C ARG A 399 21.95 7.28 -13.44
N TYR A 400 22.59 6.23 -13.95
CA TYR A 400 23.98 6.19 -14.39
C TYR A 400 24.07 5.86 -15.87
N ASN A 401 24.80 6.70 -16.60
CA ASN A 401 25.09 6.51 -18.02
C ASN A 401 26.58 6.13 -18.18
N ASP A 402 26.84 4.86 -18.51
CA ASP A 402 28.13 4.39 -19.03
C ASP A 402 28.35 4.90 -20.44
N ILE A 403 29.37 5.72 -20.62
CA ILE A 403 29.78 6.21 -21.93
C ILE A 403 30.94 5.34 -22.41
N ARG A 404 30.61 4.26 -23.13
CA ARG A 404 31.52 3.15 -23.47
C ARG A 404 32.72 3.60 -24.32
N THR A 405 32.55 4.69 -25.05
CA THR A 405 33.51 5.29 -25.98
C THR A 405 34.54 6.20 -25.32
N ARG A 406 34.40 6.48 -24.01
CA ARG A 406 35.29 7.38 -23.25
C ARG A 406 35.87 6.66 -22.04
N ARG A 407 37.17 6.78 -21.80
CA ARG A 407 37.79 6.42 -20.51
C ARG A 407 37.39 7.45 -19.44
N TYR A 408 37.32 7.03 -18.18
CA TYR A 408 37.05 7.91 -17.04
C TYR A 408 38.14 8.98 -16.90
N SER A 409 39.42 8.57 -17.01
CA SER A 409 40.58 9.46 -17.01
C SER A 409 41.51 9.13 -18.19
N PRO A 410 42.27 10.10 -18.73
CA PRO A 410 43.37 9.82 -19.65
C PRO A 410 44.54 9.08 -18.96
N TYR A 411 44.61 9.10 -17.62
CA TYR A 411 45.67 8.45 -16.85
C TYR A 411 45.25 7.05 -16.40
N GLU A 412 45.83 6.02 -17.02
CA GLU A 412 45.57 4.61 -16.69
C GLU A 412 45.96 4.26 -15.24
N SER A 413 46.96 4.94 -14.68
CA SER A 413 47.33 4.83 -13.26
C SER A 413 46.27 5.36 -12.29
N PHE A 414 45.27 6.10 -12.77
CA PHE A 414 44.18 6.66 -11.94
C PHE A 414 42.87 5.87 -12.09
N SER A 415 42.50 5.45 -13.31
CA SER A 415 41.20 4.79 -13.56
C SER A 415 41.28 3.46 -14.31
N GLY A 416 42.47 2.94 -14.61
CA GLY A 416 42.63 1.74 -15.44
C GLY A 416 41.93 1.86 -16.80
N ASP A 417 41.18 0.82 -17.16
CA ASP A 417 40.34 0.74 -18.36
C ASP A 417 38.88 1.20 -18.12
N GLN A 418 38.55 1.72 -16.94
CA GLN A 418 37.17 2.11 -16.61
C GLN A 418 36.64 3.17 -17.59
N THR A 419 35.47 2.88 -18.16
CA THR A 419 34.72 3.81 -19.00
C THR A 419 34.04 4.90 -18.19
N TYR A 420 33.89 6.09 -18.77
CA TYR A 420 33.33 7.28 -18.13
C TYR A 420 31.87 7.02 -17.68
N LYS A 421 31.52 7.50 -16.48
CA LYS A 421 30.20 7.33 -15.87
C LYS A 421 29.60 8.71 -15.59
N ASP A 422 28.55 9.05 -16.30
CA ASP A 422 27.71 10.20 -15.97
C ASP A 422 26.59 9.80 -14.99
N ARG A 423 26.14 10.77 -14.18
CA ARG A 423 25.08 10.64 -13.18
C ARG A 423 24.03 11.69 -13.45
N GLY A 424 22.75 11.29 -13.39
CA GLY A 424 21.63 12.21 -13.45
C GLY A 424 20.56 11.88 -12.41
N VAL A 425 19.87 12.93 -11.99
CA VAL A 425 18.61 12.85 -11.23
C VAL A 425 17.56 13.56 -12.06
N ASP A 426 16.49 12.86 -12.38
CA ASP A 426 15.39 13.37 -13.20
C ASP A 426 14.13 13.44 -12.32
N PHE A 427 13.31 14.48 -12.50
CA PHE A 427 12.02 14.62 -11.82
C PHE A 427 10.91 14.86 -12.83
N LYS A 428 9.72 14.27 -12.59
CA LYS A 428 8.51 14.53 -13.37
C LYS A 428 7.33 14.84 -12.46
N PHE A 429 6.62 15.91 -12.81
CA PHE A 429 5.50 16.47 -12.08
C PHE A 429 4.23 16.38 -12.92
N ARG A 430 3.22 15.69 -12.42
CA ARG A 430 1.91 15.59 -13.07
C ARG A 430 1.14 16.89 -12.90
N LEU A 431 0.67 17.45 -14.02
CA LEU A 431 -0.14 18.67 -14.08
C LEU A 431 -1.63 18.35 -14.18
N THR A 432 -2.01 17.32 -14.95
CA THR A 432 -3.39 16.86 -15.11
C THR A 432 -3.47 15.34 -15.11
N GLU A 433 -4.52 14.79 -14.51
CA GLU A 433 -4.90 13.38 -14.72
C GLU A 433 -5.64 13.23 -16.07
N GLU A 434 -5.60 12.03 -16.65
CA GLU A 434 -6.45 11.73 -17.82
C GLU A 434 -7.93 11.67 -17.41
N SER A 435 -8.74 12.57 -17.97
CA SER A 435 -10.19 12.49 -17.92
C SER A 435 -10.75 12.00 -19.26
N ARG A 436 -12.06 12.10 -19.50
CA ARG A 436 -12.60 11.86 -20.85
C ARG A 436 -11.97 12.77 -21.92
N TRP A 437 -11.83 14.06 -21.61
CA TRP A 437 -11.44 15.10 -22.58
C TRP A 437 -10.00 15.59 -22.40
N VAL A 438 -9.47 15.56 -21.18
CA VAL A 438 -8.13 16.03 -20.85
C VAL A 438 -7.14 14.86 -20.96
N PRO A 439 -5.96 15.03 -21.59
CA PRO A 439 -4.88 14.04 -21.52
C PRO A 439 -4.13 14.14 -20.18
N GLU A 440 -3.50 13.04 -19.75
CA GLU A 440 -2.59 13.08 -18.62
C GLU A 440 -1.35 13.89 -19.03
N THR A 441 -1.15 15.04 -18.40
CA THR A 441 -0.10 15.99 -18.80
C THR A 441 0.90 16.15 -17.67
N SER A 442 2.19 16.11 -18.02
CA SER A 442 3.29 16.21 -17.06
C SER A 442 4.40 17.12 -17.57
N VAL A 443 5.05 17.82 -16.65
CA VAL A 443 6.30 18.57 -16.89
C VAL A 443 7.45 17.83 -16.25
N GLY A 444 8.60 17.75 -16.91
CA GLY A 444 9.76 17.07 -16.34
C GLY A 444 11.07 17.77 -16.62
N ILE A 445 12.02 17.56 -15.71
CA ILE A 445 13.38 18.10 -15.73
C ILE A 445 14.33 16.91 -15.63
N ARG A 446 15.04 16.64 -16.72
CA ARG A 446 16.10 15.62 -16.81
C ARG A 446 17.43 16.27 -16.43
N ASP A 447 18.23 15.54 -15.65
CA ASP A 447 19.58 15.93 -15.19
C ASP A 447 19.60 17.15 -14.24
N LEU A 448 18.60 17.24 -13.35
CA LEU A 448 18.48 18.35 -12.38
C LEU A 448 19.67 18.42 -11.43
N ALA A 449 20.17 17.27 -10.97
CA ALA A 449 21.25 17.16 -9.98
C ALA A 449 22.37 16.21 -10.44
N GLY A 450 22.89 16.43 -11.66
CA GLY A 450 23.97 15.64 -12.26
C GLY A 450 25.10 16.48 -12.85
N THR A 451 25.75 15.98 -13.90
CA THR A 451 26.78 16.75 -14.65
C THR A 451 26.17 17.64 -15.72
N GLY A 452 24.90 17.43 -16.05
CA GLY A 452 24.15 18.19 -17.06
C GLY A 452 24.37 17.74 -18.51
N LEU A 453 25.17 16.70 -18.74
CA LEU A 453 25.45 16.15 -20.09
C LEU A 453 24.18 15.73 -20.86
N PHE A 454 23.12 15.34 -20.14
CA PHE A 454 21.83 14.95 -20.70
C PHE A 454 20.69 15.89 -20.24
N ALA A 455 21.04 17.10 -19.77
CA ALA A 455 20.07 18.07 -19.25
C ALA A 455 19.05 18.50 -20.31
N GLY A 456 17.77 18.45 -19.94
CA GLY A 456 16.68 18.88 -20.79
C GLY A 456 15.36 18.90 -20.04
N GLU A 457 14.50 19.83 -20.44
CA GLU A 457 13.17 20.00 -19.85
C GLU A 457 12.13 19.58 -20.88
N TYR A 458 10.93 19.18 -20.44
CA TYR A 458 9.86 18.80 -21.35
C TYR A 458 8.47 19.03 -20.76
N VAL A 459 7.48 19.13 -21.66
CA VAL A 459 6.06 18.96 -21.34
C VAL A 459 5.55 17.83 -22.23
N ALA A 460 4.91 16.83 -21.65
CA ALA A 460 4.37 15.65 -22.33
C ALA A 460 2.90 15.44 -21.94
N ALA A 461 2.05 15.16 -22.93
CA ALA A 461 0.65 14.81 -22.76
C ALA A 461 0.38 13.42 -23.32
N SER A 462 -0.29 12.56 -22.56
CA SER A 462 -0.60 11.18 -22.92
C SER A 462 -2.10 10.87 -22.85
N LYS A 463 -2.59 10.03 -23.76
CA LYS A 463 -4.03 9.78 -23.97
C LYS A 463 -4.30 8.35 -24.44
N ARG A 464 -5.15 7.62 -23.72
CA ARG A 464 -5.44 6.20 -24.00
C ARG A 464 -6.78 6.04 -24.72
N PHE A 465 -6.76 5.29 -25.81
CA PHE A 465 -7.93 4.92 -26.61
C PHE A 465 -7.91 3.41 -26.85
N GLY A 466 -8.61 2.65 -26.00
CA GLY A 466 -8.57 1.20 -25.98
C GLY A 466 -7.14 0.69 -25.69
N ASN A 467 -6.61 -0.15 -26.58
CA ASN A 467 -5.27 -0.71 -26.46
C ASN A 467 -4.14 0.22 -26.95
N PHE A 468 -4.47 1.43 -27.42
CA PHE A 468 -3.48 2.43 -27.86
C PHE A 468 -3.29 3.51 -26.81
N ASP A 469 -2.04 3.87 -26.50
CA ASP A 469 -1.70 4.99 -25.63
C ASP A 469 -0.81 5.98 -26.40
N PHE A 470 -1.38 7.12 -26.78
CA PHE A 470 -0.72 8.14 -27.57
C PHE A 470 0.01 9.12 -26.67
N THR A 471 1.17 9.61 -27.09
CA THR A 471 1.93 10.64 -26.38
C THR A 471 2.41 11.70 -27.37
N ALA A 472 2.32 12.97 -26.98
CA ALA A 472 2.91 14.10 -27.70
C ALA A 472 3.50 15.11 -26.71
N GLY A 473 4.55 15.83 -27.10
CA GLY A 473 5.18 16.79 -26.22
C GLY A 473 6.20 17.71 -26.88
N ILE A 474 6.72 18.65 -26.11
CA ILE A 474 7.81 19.56 -26.50
C ILE A 474 8.99 19.32 -25.55
N GLY A 475 10.19 19.20 -26.11
CA GLY A 475 11.45 19.10 -25.39
C GLY A 475 12.36 20.30 -25.61
N TRP A 476 13.15 20.63 -24.59
CA TRP A 476 14.21 21.64 -24.56
C TRP A 476 15.55 20.99 -24.14
N GLY A 477 16.66 21.71 -24.29
CA GLY A 477 17.99 21.18 -23.95
C GLY A 477 18.35 19.94 -24.79
N TYR A 478 18.73 18.84 -24.14
CA TYR A 478 19.00 17.55 -24.79
C TYR A 478 17.80 17.04 -25.61
N LEU A 479 16.58 17.19 -25.08
CA LEU A 479 15.33 16.83 -25.74
C LEU A 479 14.88 17.85 -26.81
N GLY A 480 15.55 19.01 -26.92
CA GLY A 480 15.23 20.06 -27.89
C GLY A 480 16.21 20.15 -29.07
N LYS A 481 17.23 19.28 -29.14
CA LYS A 481 18.37 19.42 -30.06
C LYS A 481 18.00 19.49 -31.55
N ASN A 482 16.93 18.80 -31.99
CA ASN A 482 16.44 18.86 -33.37
C ASN A 482 16.02 20.30 -33.77
N GLY A 483 15.49 21.09 -32.83
CA GLY A 483 15.14 22.49 -33.09
C GLY A 483 14.06 22.68 -34.16
N ASN A 484 13.12 21.73 -34.29
CA ASN A 484 12.11 21.74 -35.36
C ASN A 484 11.00 22.79 -35.17
N ILE A 485 11.00 23.52 -34.06
CA ILE A 485 10.13 24.68 -33.80
C ILE A 485 10.86 25.82 -33.10
N ASN A 486 10.26 27.00 -33.20
CA ASN A 486 10.56 28.13 -32.31
C ASN A 486 10.14 27.77 -30.88
N ASN A 487 10.88 28.26 -29.88
CA ASN A 487 10.50 28.10 -28.49
C ASN A 487 9.21 28.89 -28.21
N PRO A 488 8.09 28.27 -27.76
CA PRO A 488 6.85 28.99 -27.49
C PRO A 488 7.01 30.07 -26.42
N PHE A 489 7.99 29.94 -25.52
CA PHE A 489 8.25 30.93 -24.47
C PHE A 489 9.04 32.16 -24.94
N CYS A 490 9.56 32.19 -26.18
CA CYS A 490 10.14 33.40 -26.78
C CYS A 490 9.15 34.58 -26.77
N GLU A 491 7.86 34.29 -27.01
CA GLU A 491 6.79 35.31 -27.02
C GLU A 491 6.47 35.85 -25.62
N LEU A 492 6.94 35.19 -24.55
CA LEU A 492 6.80 35.68 -23.17
C LEU A 492 7.97 36.60 -22.78
N ALA A 493 9.20 36.21 -23.13
CA ALA A 493 10.41 37.04 -22.94
C ALA A 493 11.58 36.56 -23.81
N ASP A 494 12.36 37.51 -24.34
CA ASP A 494 13.55 37.28 -25.18
C ASP A 494 14.59 36.34 -24.54
N GLU A 495 14.65 36.29 -23.20
CA GLU A 495 15.57 35.40 -22.48
C GLU A 495 15.32 33.92 -22.80
N PHE A 496 14.06 33.51 -23.03
CA PHE A 496 13.74 32.13 -23.37
C PHE A 496 14.26 31.72 -24.75
N CYS A 497 14.58 32.67 -25.64
CA CYS A 497 15.15 32.36 -26.95
C CYS A 497 16.61 31.89 -26.89
N ARG A 498 17.32 32.11 -25.77
CA ARG A 498 18.76 31.81 -25.67
C ARG A 498 19.06 31.00 -24.41
N ARG A 499 19.56 29.77 -24.61
CA ARG A 499 20.18 28.97 -23.54
C ARG A 499 21.68 29.20 -23.57
N GLU A 500 22.25 29.68 -22.47
CA GLU A 500 23.69 29.81 -22.33
C GLU A 500 24.38 28.43 -22.33
N GLY A 501 25.54 28.36 -22.97
CA GLY A 501 26.31 27.12 -23.09
C GLY A 501 27.15 26.81 -21.85
N GLY A 502 27.47 25.53 -21.66
CA GLY A 502 28.29 25.05 -20.54
C GLY A 502 27.50 24.85 -19.23
N PHE A 503 28.23 24.58 -18.15
CA PHE A 503 27.70 24.33 -16.80
C PHE A 503 28.45 25.21 -15.79
N SER A 504 27.81 25.53 -14.68
CA SER A 504 28.44 26.27 -13.58
C SER A 504 29.34 25.34 -12.74
N GLY A 505 30.47 25.88 -12.26
CA GLY A 505 31.39 25.17 -11.37
C GLY A 505 31.96 23.87 -11.96
N ARG A 506 32.05 22.83 -11.11
CA ARG A 506 32.52 21.47 -11.46
C ARG A 506 31.38 20.46 -11.56
N GLY A 507 30.17 20.92 -11.89
CA GLY A 507 28.94 20.12 -11.93
C GLY A 507 28.27 19.92 -10.56
N GLY A 508 27.01 19.44 -10.59
CA GLY A 508 26.20 19.19 -9.41
C GLY A 508 25.44 20.39 -8.83
N THR A 509 25.50 21.56 -9.48
CA THR A 509 24.69 22.77 -9.22
C THR A 509 23.36 22.76 -9.97
N PHE A 510 22.33 23.42 -9.42
CA PHE A 510 21.03 23.56 -10.09
C PHE A 510 21.06 24.66 -11.14
N GLU A 511 20.95 24.30 -12.42
CA GLU A 511 21.02 25.21 -13.57
C GLU A 511 19.65 25.87 -13.90
N VAL A 512 18.99 26.43 -12.89
CA VAL A 512 17.60 26.95 -12.98
C VAL A 512 17.44 27.99 -14.09
N ASP A 513 18.42 28.87 -14.25
CA ASP A 513 18.41 29.97 -15.23
C ASP A 513 18.37 29.50 -16.69
N LYS A 514 18.57 28.21 -16.96
CA LYS A 514 18.60 27.61 -18.30
C LYS A 514 17.31 26.87 -18.68
N TRP A 515 16.39 26.63 -17.75
CA TRP A 515 15.21 25.78 -17.98
C TRP A 515 14.25 26.36 -19.02
N PHE A 516 13.76 25.52 -19.93
CA PHE A 516 12.83 25.90 -21.01
C PHE A 516 13.37 27.01 -21.95
N LYS A 517 14.68 27.26 -21.94
CA LYS A 517 15.35 28.22 -22.83
C LYS A 517 16.03 27.55 -24.02
N GLY A 518 16.22 28.33 -25.09
CA GLY A 518 16.93 27.92 -26.30
C GLY A 518 16.06 27.17 -27.30
N ARG A 519 16.63 26.18 -28.00
CA ARG A 519 15.92 25.40 -29.02
C ARG A 519 14.88 24.47 -28.40
N ALA A 520 13.71 24.42 -29.03
CA ALA A 520 12.62 23.51 -28.69
C ALA A 520 12.37 22.54 -29.85
N ALA A 521 11.84 21.35 -29.56
CA ALA A 521 11.41 20.41 -30.59
C ALA A 521 10.20 19.59 -30.13
N TRP A 522 9.25 19.33 -31.03
CA TRP A 522 8.19 18.36 -30.78
C TRP A 522 8.71 16.93 -30.84
N PHE A 523 8.22 16.10 -29.92
CA PHE A 523 8.26 14.65 -29.98
C PHE A 523 6.85 14.06 -29.87
N GLY A 524 6.72 12.77 -30.17
CA GLY A 524 5.49 12.04 -29.93
C GLY A 524 5.61 10.57 -30.30
N GLY A 525 4.54 9.82 -30.12
CA GLY A 525 4.52 8.40 -30.39
C GLY A 525 3.27 7.73 -29.87
N LEU A 526 3.24 6.41 -29.95
CA LEU A 526 2.21 5.58 -29.36
C LEU A 526 2.78 4.26 -28.85
N GLU A 527 2.13 3.75 -27.81
CA GLU A 527 2.22 2.35 -27.40
C GLU A 527 0.96 1.62 -27.84
N TYR A 528 1.12 0.38 -28.27
CA TYR A 528 0.03 -0.53 -28.62
C TYR A 528 0.17 -1.81 -27.81
N GLN A 529 -0.74 -2.02 -26.86
CA GLN A 529 -0.91 -3.29 -26.17
C GLN A 529 -1.50 -4.30 -27.15
N THR A 530 -0.73 -5.31 -27.53
CA THR A 530 -1.24 -6.34 -28.43
C THR A 530 -2.29 -7.22 -27.72
N PRO A 531 -3.14 -7.95 -28.47
CA PRO A 531 -4.03 -8.97 -27.88
C PRO A 531 -3.30 -10.14 -27.21
N TRP A 532 -1.97 -10.15 -27.22
CA TRP A 532 -1.14 -11.02 -26.39
C TRP A 532 -0.64 -10.19 -25.21
N ASP A 533 -1.25 -10.38 -24.03
CA ASP A 533 -1.03 -9.60 -22.79
C ASP A 533 0.42 -9.17 -22.54
N PRO A 534 1.44 -10.05 -22.59
CA PRO A 534 2.80 -9.65 -22.26
C PRO A 534 3.46 -8.77 -23.33
N LEU A 535 2.95 -8.65 -24.56
CA LEU A 535 3.61 -7.93 -25.64
C LEU A 535 2.99 -6.55 -25.91
N THR A 536 3.80 -5.51 -25.75
CA THR A 536 3.54 -4.15 -26.23
C THR A 536 4.47 -3.79 -27.39
N VAL A 537 3.92 -3.11 -28.40
CA VAL A 537 4.67 -2.49 -29.50
C VAL A 537 4.72 -0.98 -29.28
N LYS A 538 5.86 -0.33 -29.52
CA LYS A 538 6.02 1.13 -29.43
C LYS A 538 6.48 1.72 -30.76
N VAL A 539 6.00 2.92 -31.07
CA VAL A 539 6.49 3.76 -32.17
C VAL A 539 6.71 5.17 -31.62
N GLU A 540 7.89 5.74 -31.85
CA GLU A 540 8.31 7.05 -31.31
C GLU A 540 8.94 7.90 -32.42
N TYR A 541 8.66 9.21 -32.40
CA TYR A 541 9.36 10.24 -33.16
C TYR A 541 10.28 11.03 -32.22
N ASP A 542 11.59 10.96 -32.49
CA ASP A 542 12.66 11.47 -31.64
C ASP A 542 12.98 12.96 -31.91
N SER A 543 12.99 13.76 -30.85
CA SER A 543 13.33 15.20 -30.86
C SER A 543 14.82 15.50 -30.65
N ASN A 544 15.68 14.50 -30.43
CA ASN A 544 17.13 14.61 -30.49
C ASN A 544 17.65 14.45 -31.95
N ASN A 545 18.85 14.95 -32.22
CA ASN A 545 19.54 14.79 -33.50
C ASN A 545 20.91 14.09 -33.43
N TYR A 546 21.39 13.73 -32.23
CA TYR A 546 22.63 12.99 -31.99
C TYR A 546 23.94 13.60 -32.57
N ILE A 547 23.91 14.83 -33.09
CA ILE A 547 25.08 15.50 -33.71
C ILE A 547 26.14 15.87 -32.66
N ARG A 548 25.72 16.17 -31.43
CA ARG A 548 26.59 16.58 -30.30
C ARG A 548 26.29 15.72 -29.08
N GLU A 549 26.77 14.49 -29.12
CA GLU A 549 26.55 13.51 -28.05
C GLU A 549 27.70 13.43 -27.05
N PRO A 550 27.39 13.24 -25.74
CA PRO A 550 28.40 12.97 -24.70
C PRO A 550 29.34 11.79 -24.98
N SER A 551 28.97 10.87 -25.88
CA SER A 551 29.80 9.79 -26.41
C SER A 551 31.03 10.25 -27.19
N THR A 552 31.06 11.49 -27.70
CA THR A 552 32.14 12.08 -28.51
C THR A 552 32.48 11.34 -29.83
N VAL A 553 31.75 10.27 -30.17
CA VAL A 553 31.83 9.59 -31.47
C VAL A 553 30.68 10.02 -32.37
N PRO A 554 30.82 9.95 -33.71
CA PRO A 554 29.70 10.18 -34.61
C PRO A 554 28.57 9.16 -34.38
N MET A 555 27.36 9.65 -34.09
CA MET A 555 26.16 8.84 -33.88
C MET A 555 25.17 9.13 -35.03
N PRO A 556 25.28 8.43 -36.19
CA PRO A 556 24.44 8.71 -37.36
C PRO A 556 22.96 8.43 -37.06
N GLN A 557 22.08 9.30 -37.57
CA GLN A 557 20.62 9.19 -37.47
C GLN A 557 20.01 9.20 -38.87
N ASP A 558 19.75 8.00 -39.41
CA ASP A 558 19.15 7.80 -40.73
C ASP A 558 17.62 7.96 -40.69
N SER A 559 17.00 7.77 -39.52
CA SER A 559 15.59 8.03 -39.25
C SER A 559 15.37 8.65 -37.86
N ARG A 560 14.33 9.48 -37.75
CA ARG A 560 13.80 9.98 -36.48
C ARG A 560 12.74 9.06 -35.86
N TRP A 561 12.32 8.04 -36.59
CA TRP A 561 11.34 7.06 -36.12
C TRP A 561 12.06 5.89 -35.45
N ASN A 562 11.74 5.70 -34.18
CA ASN A 562 12.20 4.62 -33.31
C ASN A 562 11.05 3.61 -33.13
N TYR A 563 11.39 2.32 -33.10
CA TYR A 563 10.42 1.21 -32.98
C TYR A 563 10.83 0.31 -31.82
N GLY A 564 9.86 -0.14 -31.03
CA GLY A 564 10.14 -0.92 -29.82
C GLY A 564 9.18 -2.08 -29.60
N LEU A 565 9.68 -3.11 -28.92
CA LEU A 565 8.94 -4.24 -28.38
C LEU A 565 9.27 -4.36 -26.89
N GLU A 566 8.24 -4.46 -26.05
CA GLU A 566 8.38 -4.75 -24.63
C GLU A 566 7.60 -6.02 -24.29
N TYR A 567 8.26 -6.97 -23.63
CA TYR A 567 7.73 -8.30 -23.30
C TYR A 567 7.74 -8.53 -21.78
N ASP A 568 6.56 -8.51 -21.16
CA ASP A 568 6.38 -8.65 -19.72
C ASP A 568 6.49 -10.13 -19.27
N LEU A 569 7.52 -10.42 -18.48
CA LEU A 569 7.76 -11.70 -17.81
C LEU A 569 7.01 -11.74 -16.47
N GLY A 570 5.70 -11.94 -16.55
CA GLY A 570 4.82 -11.83 -15.40
C GLY A 570 4.62 -10.37 -14.98
N ARG A 571 4.51 -10.10 -13.67
CA ARG A 571 4.23 -8.73 -13.16
C ARG A 571 5.49 -7.95 -12.74
N ASN A 572 6.62 -8.62 -12.59
CA ASN A 572 7.80 -8.07 -11.91
C ASN A 572 9.02 -7.86 -12.81
N MET A 573 8.94 -8.24 -14.09
CA MET A 573 10.04 -8.06 -15.03
C MET A 573 9.51 -7.83 -16.46
N SER A 574 10.18 -7.00 -17.25
CA SER A 574 9.96 -6.89 -18.69
C SER A 574 11.29 -6.91 -19.46
N LEU A 575 11.29 -7.48 -20.66
CA LEU A 575 12.38 -7.43 -21.63
C LEU A 575 12.09 -6.36 -22.69
N LYS A 576 13.10 -5.63 -23.15
CA LYS A 576 12.97 -4.57 -24.15
C LYS A 576 13.88 -4.82 -25.33
N PHE A 577 13.36 -4.63 -26.53
CA PHE A 577 14.11 -4.63 -27.79
C PHE A 577 13.68 -3.42 -28.60
N SER A 578 14.61 -2.60 -29.07
CA SER A 578 14.30 -1.44 -29.91
C SER A 578 15.18 -1.34 -31.15
N TYR A 579 14.65 -0.71 -32.18
CA TYR A 579 15.35 -0.29 -33.38
C TYR A 579 15.23 1.23 -33.50
N GLU A 580 16.35 1.92 -33.34
CA GLU A 580 16.42 3.35 -33.12
C GLU A 580 17.39 4.02 -34.09
N ARG A 581 17.24 5.35 -34.23
CA ARG A 581 18.01 6.18 -35.17
C ARG A 581 17.91 5.74 -36.65
N GLY A 582 17.06 4.76 -36.96
CA GLY A 582 16.97 4.12 -38.28
C GLY A 582 18.09 3.12 -38.60
N ASN A 583 18.99 2.81 -37.66
CA ASN A 583 20.18 1.98 -37.92
C ASN A 583 20.71 1.16 -36.72
N THR A 584 20.20 1.37 -35.51
CA THR A 584 20.75 0.76 -34.29
C THR A 584 19.75 -0.18 -33.62
N PHE A 585 20.16 -1.40 -33.30
CA PHE A 585 19.41 -2.26 -32.39
C PHE A 585 19.89 -2.08 -30.94
N MET A 586 18.96 -2.03 -30.00
CA MET A 586 19.25 -1.89 -28.57
C MET A 586 18.44 -2.91 -27.77
N PHE A 587 18.95 -3.28 -26.59
CA PHE A 587 18.32 -4.26 -25.70
C PHE A 587 18.32 -3.77 -24.26
N GLY A 588 17.27 -4.10 -23.52
CA GLY A 588 17.18 -3.79 -22.11
C GLY A 588 16.26 -4.72 -21.34
N PHE A 589 16.16 -4.47 -20.04
CA PHE A 589 15.15 -5.09 -19.20
C PHE A 589 14.71 -4.10 -18.11
N THR A 590 13.59 -4.39 -17.46
CA THR A 590 13.14 -3.65 -16.29
C THR A 590 12.63 -4.63 -15.24
N ILE A 591 12.95 -4.41 -13.97
CA ILE A 591 12.47 -5.17 -12.83
C ILE A 591 11.58 -4.23 -12.01
N ARG A 592 10.38 -4.68 -11.63
CA ARG A 592 9.34 -3.85 -10.99
C ARG A 592 8.85 -4.46 -9.67
N THR A 593 8.56 -3.59 -8.71
CA THR A 593 7.82 -3.89 -7.47
C THR A 593 7.09 -2.63 -7.02
N ASN A 594 6.09 -2.77 -6.15
CA ASN A 594 5.34 -1.64 -5.62
C ASN A 594 5.50 -1.55 -4.10
N PHE A 595 6.04 -0.44 -3.60
CA PHE A 595 6.36 -0.23 -2.19
C PHE A 595 5.12 -0.01 -1.30
N ASP A 596 3.94 0.34 -1.83
CA ASP A 596 2.70 0.35 -1.03
C ASP A 596 2.08 -1.05 -0.93
N GLN A 597 2.27 -1.89 -1.94
CA GLN A 597 1.65 -3.23 -2.03
C GLN A 597 2.59 -4.36 -1.58
N MET A 598 3.87 -4.06 -1.30
CA MET A 598 4.86 -5.06 -0.89
C MET A 598 4.49 -5.67 0.46
N THR A 599 4.17 -6.97 0.44
CA THR A 599 3.79 -7.76 1.61
C THR A 599 4.44 -9.14 1.51
N GLN A 600 4.61 -9.81 2.65
CA GLN A 600 5.22 -11.13 2.73
C GLN A 600 4.40 -12.03 3.66
N PRO A 601 3.99 -13.25 3.25
CA PRO A 601 3.25 -14.17 4.11
C PRO A 601 3.99 -14.46 5.42
N LYS A 602 3.22 -14.50 6.52
CA LYS A 602 3.76 -14.65 7.88
C LYS A 602 3.50 -16.04 8.44
N LEU A 603 4.58 -16.68 8.85
CA LEU A 603 4.59 -17.88 9.68
C LEU A 603 4.66 -17.44 11.14
N ASP A 604 3.51 -17.45 11.79
CA ASP A 604 3.37 -17.08 13.18
C ASP A 604 2.32 -17.94 13.91
N THR A 605 2.36 -17.95 15.24
CA THR A 605 1.32 -18.63 16.04
C THR A 605 0.00 -17.89 15.94
N PRO A 606 -1.16 -18.57 15.89
CA PRO A 606 -2.44 -17.89 15.97
C PRO A 606 -2.54 -17.06 17.28
N PRO A 607 -3.26 -15.93 17.28
CA PRO A 607 -3.59 -15.23 18.53
C PRO A 607 -4.34 -16.16 19.49
N ARG A 608 -4.19 -15.93 20.79
CA ARG A 608 -4.90 -16.71 21.82
C ARG A 608 -6.42 -16.55 21.66
N GLU A 609 -7.11 -17.68 21.54
CA GLU A 609 -8.58 -17.71 21.48
C GLU A 609 -9.21 -17.14 22.77
N PRO A 610 -10.38 -16.49 22.71
CA PRO A 610 -11.07 -15.98 23.89
C PRO A 610 -11.35 -17.09 24.89
N GLN A 611 -10.93 -16.88 26.15
CA GLN A 611 -11.11 -17.81 27.26
C GLN A 611 -11.61 -17.03 28.48
N PRO A 612 -12.36 -17.67 29.40
CA PRO A 612 -12.67 -17.06 30.70
C PRO A 612 -11.37 -16.80 31.47
N THR A 613 -11.40 -15.85 32.41
CA THR A 613 -10.26 -15.66 33.31
C THR A 613 -9.93 -16.93 34.08
N LYS A 614 -8.63 -17.22 34.21
CA LYS A 614 -8.11 -18.31 35.04
C LYS A 614 -7.94 -17.93 36.51
N VAL A 615 -7.95 -16.64 36.81
CA VAL A 615 -7.65 -16.08 38.14
C VAL A 615 -8.91 -15.41 38.68
N ALA A 616 -9.34 -15.77 39.88
CA ALA A 616 -10.63 -15.34 40.43
C ALA A 616 -10.56 -13.99 41.17
N SER A 617 -9.40 -13.64 41.76
CA SER A 617 -9.24 -12.39 42.52
C SER A 617 -7.85 -11.79 42.41
N ILE A 618 -7.70 -10.56 42.90
CA ILE A 618 -6.43 -9.81 42.94
C ILE A 618 -5.43 -10.47 43.89
N GLU A 619 -5.87 -11.02 45.01
CA GLU A 619 -5.01 -11.77 45.94
C GLU A 619 -4.47 -13.06 45.34
N GLU A 620 -5.21 -13.68 44.42
CA GLU A 620 -4.73 -14.81 43.63
C GLU A 620 -3.73 -14.35 42.55
N LEU A 621 -3.98 -13.22 41.87
CA LEU A 621 -3.03 -12.63 40.93
C LEU A 621 -1.68 -12.26 41.60
N LYS A 622 -1.72 -11.77 42.84
CA LYS A 622 -0.55 -11.43 43.67
C LYS A 622 0.30 -12.64 44.07
N GLN A 623 -0.18 -13.88 43.85
CA GLN A 623 0.62 -15.08 44.11
C GLN A 623 1.76 -15.22 43.10
N GLN A 624 2.95 -15.59 43.60
CA GLN A 624 4.18 -15.67 42.80
C GLN A 624 4.08 -16.64 41.61
N GLU A 625 3.28 -17.71 41.71
CA GLU A 625 3.07 -18.67 40.63
C GLU A 625 2.24 -18.07 39.49
N GLN A 626 1.08 -17.49 39.78
CA GLN A 626 0.19 -16.82 38.83
C GLN A 626 0.90 -15.63 38.16
N MET A 627 1.63 -14.81 38.92
CA MET A 627 2.43 -13.71 38.38
C MET A 627 3.55 -14.21 37.43
N ASN A 628 4.16 -15.36 37.73
CA ASN A 628 5.12 -16.00 36.82
C ASN A 628 4.44 -16.57 35.56
N GLN A 629 3.25 -17.16 35.67
CA GLN A 629 2.47 -17.67 34.54
C GLN A 629 2.05 -16.51 33.60
N LEU A 630 1.50 -15.42 34.14
CA LEU A 630 1.17 -14.20 33.39
C LEU A 630 2.38 -13.68 32.61
N ARG A 631 3.51 -13.45 33.29
CA ARG A 631 4.75 -12.97 32.66
C ARG A 631 5.25 -13.92 31.57
N SER A 632 5.15 -15.22 31.79
CA SER A 632 5.53 -16.25 30.80
C SER A 632 4.62 -16.19 29.57
N ALA A 633 3.30 -16.07 29.75
CA ALA A 633 2.33 -15.94 28.66
C ALA A 633 2.58 -14.65 27.83
N ILE A 634 2.79 -13.51 28.49
CA ILE A 634 3.13 -12.24 27.82
C ILE A 634 4.40 -12.41 26.95
N SER A 635 5.45 -12.99 27.53
CA SER A 635 6.72 -13.19 26.81
C SER A 635 6.64 -14.18 25.65
N GLN A 636 5.82 -15.24 25.76
CA GLN A 636 5.75 -16.30 24.75
C GLN A 636 4.74 -16.00 23.63
N GLU A 637 3.59 -15.41 23.97
CA GLU A 637 2.46 -15.25 23.03
C GLU A 637 2.34 -13.83 22.47
N ALA A 638 2.62 -12.81 23.28
CA ALA A 638 2.68 -11.42 22.84
C ALA A 638 4.08 -10.98 22.38
N SER A 639 5.13 -11.78 22.65
CA SER A 639 6.54 -11.42 22.38
C SER A 639 7.00 -10.12 23.05
N THR A 640 6.29 -9.70 24.10
CA THR A 640 6.54 -8.49 24.88
C THR A 640 7.41 -8.84 26.08
N TRP A 641 8.45 -8.05 26.34
CA TRP A 641 9.20 -8.14 27.60
C TRP A 641 8.62 -7.14 28.61
N VAL A 642 8.64 -7.49 29.90
CA VAL A 642 8.07 -6.68 30.99
C VAL A 642 9.04 -6.62 32.16
N SER A 643 9.44 -5.41 32.56
CA SER A 643 10.28 -5.15 33.74
C SER A 643 9.47 -4.92 35.01
N GLU A 644 8.28 -4.32 34.90
CA GLU A 644 7.46 -3.99 36.06
C GLU A 644 5.96 -4.20 35.75
N ILE A 645 5.21 -4.67 36.74
CA ILE A 645 3.76 -4.78 36.74
C ILE A 645 3.28 -4.14 38.05
N ALA A 646 2.41 -3.15 37.95
CA ALA A 646 1.83 -2.43 39.08
C ALA A 646 0.30 -2.39 38.98
N LEU A 647 -0.35 -2.17 40.11
CA LEU A 647 -1.80 -2.15 40.27
C LEU A 647 -2.21 -0.89 41.02
N ASN A 648 -3.16 -0.12 40.48
CA ASN A 648 -3.61 1.13 41.10
C ASN A 648 -4.28 0.91 42.47
N GLU A 649 -4.42 1.97 43.27
CA GLU A 649 -5.01 1.90 44.63
C GLU A 649 -6.48 1.42 44.67
N GLU A 650 -7.18 1.42 43.54
CA GLU A 650 -8.56 0.93 43.41
C GLU A 650 -8.66 -0.53 42.93
N ASP A 651 -7.54 -1.24 42.76
CA ASP A 651 -7.45 -2.63 42.27
C ASP A 651 -8.14 -2.89 40.90
N LYS A 652 -8.24 -1.85 40.06
CA LYS A 652 -8.99 -1.80 38.77
C LYS A 652 -8.12 -1.64 37.53
N THR A 653 -6.89 -1.13 37.68
CA THR A 653 -6.02 -0.76 36.57
C THR A 653 -4.66 -1.45 36.72
N LEU A 654 -4.34 -2.34 35.79
CA LEU A 654 -3.09 -3.08 35.77
C LEU A 654 -2.11 -2.45 34.76
N THR A 655 -1.00 -1.91 35.25
CA THR A 655 0.00 -1.20 34.45
C THR A 655 1.24 -2.07 34.24
N LEU A 656 1.65 -2.24 32.98
CA LEU A 656 2.80 -3.05 32.57
C LEU A 656 3.85 -2.17 31.91
N TYR A 657 5.05 -2.15 32.47
CA TYR A 657 6.21 -1.43 31.94
C TYR A 657 7.08 -2.39 31.14
N GLY A 658 7.28 -2.13 29.84
CA GLY A 658 7.97 -3.07 28.98
C GLY A 658 8.15 -2.61 27.53
N GLY A 659 8.36 -3.56 26.62
CA GLY A 659 8.54 -3.27 25.20
C GLY A 659 8.24 -4.46 24.29
N GLN A 660 7.85 -4.15 23.06
CA GLN A 660 7.60 -5.15 22.02
C GLN A 660 8.89 -5.49 21.26
N ASN A 661 9.22 -6.77 21.13
CA ASN A 661 10.47 -7.22 20.49
C ASN A 661 10.31 -7.65 19.03
N ARG A 662 9.10 -8.01 18.59
CA ARG A 662 8.88 -8.82 17.38
C ARG A 662 7.92 -8.20 16.39
N TYR A 663 6.77 -7.71 16.85
CA TYR A 663 5.78 -7.06 16.00
C TYR A 663 6.16 -5.60 15.79
N ARG A 664 6.23 -5.19 14.52
CA ARG A 664 6.39 -3.79 14.11
C ARG A 664 5.08 -3.05 14.38
N ASP A 665 4.05 -3.50 13.67
CA ASP A 665 2.64 -3.18 13.87
C ASP A 665 2.25 -3.26 15.36
N SER A 666 1.85 -2.11 15.90
CA SER A 666 1.47 -1.92 17.29
C SER A 666 0.09 -2.50 17.62
N GLU A 667 -0.85 -2.57 16.67
CA GLU A 667 -2.16 -3.18 16.91
C GLU A 667 -2.04 -4.70 17.11
N ILE A 668 -1.21 -5.38 16.30
CA ILE A 668 -0.91 -6.82 16.47
C ILE A 668 -0.26 -7.08 17.84
N ALA A 669 0.63 -6.18 18.28
CA ALA A 669 1.29 -6.29 19.58
C ALA A 669 0.30 -6.13 20.74
N LEU A 670 -0.53 -5.08 20.70
CA LEU A 670 -1.54 -4.77 21.71
C LEU A 670 -2.64 -5.81 21.76
N GLU A 671 -3.09 -6.35 20.61
CA GLU A 671 -4.13 -7.39 20.60
C GLU A 671 -3.63 -8.68 21.26
N ARG A 672 -2.40 -9.10 20.97
CA ARG A 672 -1.82 -10.29 21.60
C ARG A 672 -1.60 -10.08 23.10
N LEU A 673 -1.15 -8.89 23.51
CA LEU A 673 -0.99 -8.54 24.92
C LEU A 673 -2.35 -8.53 25.64
N GLY A 674 -3.35 -7.86 25.09
CA GLY A 674 -4.71 -7.80 25.62
C GLY A 674 -5.36 -9.17 25.73
N ARG A 675 -5.17 -10.08 24.76
CA ARG A 675 -5.68 -11.46 24.82
C ARG A 675 -5.07 -12.28 25.95
N VAL A 676 -3.78 -12.09 26.23
CA VAL A 676 -3.13 -12.70 27.41
C VAL A 676 -3.72 -12.10 28.69
N LEU A 677 -3.76 -10.77 28.81
CA LEU A 677 -4.27 -10.10 30.00
C LEU A 677 -5.72 -10.46 30.30
N ALA A 678 -6.61 -10.44 29.30
CA ALA A 678 -8.02 -10.79 29.41
C ALA A 678 -8.30 -12.21 29.90
N SER A 679 -7.31 -13.12 29.89
CA SER A 679 -7.46 -14.52 30.34
C SER A 679 -6.58 -14.89 31.54
N GLU A 680 -5.51 -14.15 31.83
CA GLU A 680 -4.62 -14.37 32.99
C GLU A 680 -4.87 -13.37 34.15
N THR A 681 -5.78 -12.40 34.00
CA THR A 681 -6.12 -11.39 35.03
C THR A 681 -7.61 -11.47 35.41
N PRO A 682 -7.99 -11.17 36.67
CA PRO A 682 -9.39 -11.30 37.13
C PRO A 682 -10.32 -10.30 36.45
N GLU A 683 -11.63 -10.60 36.46
CA GLU A 683 -12.67 -9.75 35.86
C GLU A 683 -12.82 -8.37 36.55
N SER A 684 -12.20 -8.16 37.72
CA SER A 684 -12.19 -6.86 38.41
C SER A 684 -11.27 -5.81 37.76
N ILE A 685 -10.36 -6.21 36.86
CA ILE A 685 -9.53 -5.26 36.11
C ILE A 685 -10.35 -4.70 34.94
N GLU A 686 -10.61 -3.39 35.01
CA GLU A 686 -11.36 -2.60 34.02
C GLU A 686 -10.44 -2.01 32.95
N THR A 687 -9.15 -1.80 33.24
CA THR A 687 -8.20 -1.22 32.29
C THR A 687 -6.83 -1.89 32.38
N TYR A 688 -6.28 -2.24 31.21
CA TYR A 688 -4.88 -2.61 31.07
C TYR A 688 -4.08 -1.42 30.52
N GLN A 689 -2.97 -1.06 31.15
CA GLN A 689 -2.07 -0.02 30.65
C GLN A 689 -0.73 -0.65 30.26
N PHE A 690 -0.22 -0.30 29.09
CA PHE A 690 1.09 -0.72 28.61
C PHE A 690 1.98 0.51 28.41
N VAL A 691 2.90 0.72 29.34
CA VAL A 691 3.91 1.78 29.26
C VAL A 691 5.11 1.24 28.47
N THR A 692 5.28 1.75 27.26
CA THR A 692 6.45 1.43 26.44
C THR A 692 7.67 2.14 27.02
N VAL A 693 8.68 1.38 27.44
CA VAL A 693 9.94 1.90 27.98
C VAL A 693 11.13 1.68 27.04
N SER A 694 12.04 2.64 27.01
CA SER A 694 13.33 2.56 26.30
C SER A 694 14.45 2.76 27.32
N GLY A 695 15.14 1.67 27.67
CA GLY A 695 15.94 1.61 28.90
C GLY A 695 15.03 1.81 30.11
N ASN A 696 15.20 2.94 30.81
CA ASN A 696 14.33 3.39 31.90
C ASN A 696 13.58 4.70 31.60
N THR A 697 13.56 5.14 30.34
CA THR A 697 12.75 6.28 29.87
C THR A 697 11.35 5.77 29.51
N GLU A 698 10.31 6.41 30.05
CA GLU A 698 8.92 6.05 29.82
C GLU A 698 8.40 6.87 28.63
N LEU A 699 8.07 6.20 27.52
CA LEU A 699 7.82 6.89 26.25
C LEU A 699 6.34 7.22 26.06
N ALA A 700 5.48 6.21 26.07
CA ALA A 700 4.05 6.35 25.81
C ALA A 700 3.27 5.28 26.57
N GLN A 701 2.03 5.62 26.98
CA GLN A 701 1.11 4.70 27.63
C GLN A 701 -0.03 4.35 26.65
N ASP A 702 -0.08 3.08 26.23
CA ASP A 702 -1.19 2.53 25.48
C ASP A 702 -2.18 1.87 26.46
N ASN A 703 -3.43 2.33 26.50
CA ASN A 703 -4.49 1.86 27.38
C ASN A 703 -5.44 0.96 26.60
N ILE A 704 -5.88 -0.14 27.22
CA ILE A 704 -6.86 -1.09 26.69
C ILE A 704 -8.02 -1.19 27.70
N ASP A 705 -9.21 -0.77 27.28
CA ASP A 705 -10.46 -1.02 28.01
C ASP A 705 -10.74 -2.53 28.04
N ALA A 706 -10.82 -3.12 29.23
CA ALA A 706 -10.90 -4.56 29.36
C ALA A 706 -12.27 -5.11 28.95
N GLU A 707 -13.36 -4.37 29.14
CA GLU A 707 -14.72 -4.81 28.79
C GLU A 707 -14.92 -4.77 27.27
N ILE A 708 -14.63 -3.63 26.64
CA ILE A 708 -14.74 -3.44 25.19
C ILE A 708 -13.83 -4.44 24.46
N PHE A 709 -12.61 -4.65 24.98
CA PHE A 709 -11.68 -5.61 24.39
C PHE A 709 -12.18 -7.06 24.51
N LYS A 710 -12.65 -7.48 25.68
CA LYS A 710 -13.23 -8.82 25.91
C LYS A 710 -14.46 -9.06 25.03
N ASP A 711 -15.32 -8.05 24.86
CA ASP A 711 -16.51 -8.12 24.02
C ASP A 711 -16.17 -8.30 22.53
N ALA A 712 -15.21 -7.50 22.05
CA ALA A 712 -14.69 -7.55 20.67
C ALA A 712 -14.04 -8.91 20.35
N ILE A 713 -13.09 -9.39 21.18
CA ILE A 713 -12.43 -10.67 20.88
C ILE A 713 -13.40 -11.85 20.93
N ALA A 714 -14.41 -11.80 21.81
CA ALA A 714 -15.44 -12.83 21.94
C ALA A 714 -16.56 -12.72 20.88
N ARG A 715 -16.56 -11.66 20.05
CA ARG A 715 -17.60 -11.34 19.04
C ARG A 715 -19.02 -11.33 19.62
N ARG A 716 -19.16 -10.81 20.85
CA ARG A 716 -20.44 -10.69 21.53
C ARG A 716 -21.30 -9.60 20.90
N THR A 717 -20.68 -8.48 20.50
CA THR A 717 -21.29 -7.42 19.69
C THR A 717 -20.80 -7.48 18.24
N ILE A 718 -21.72 -7.30 17.28
CA ILE A 718 -21.46 -7.45 15.83
C ILE A 718 -20.44 -6.43 15.28
N ASN A 719 -20.39 -5.23 15.86
CA ASN A 719 -19.54 -4.11 15.43
C ASN A 719 -18.36 -3.84 16.37
N ALA A 720 -18.14 -4.66 17.41
CA ALA A 720 -17.06 -4.45 18.36
C ALA A 720 -15.72 -4.87 17.74
N THR A 721 -14.78 -3.93 17.66
CA THR A 721 -13.42 -4.18 17.16
C THR A 721 -12.41 -3.90 18.26
N THR A 722 -11.28 -4.62 18.27
CA THR A 722 -10.26 -4.47 19.31
C THR A 722 -9.67 -3.06 19.34
N GLN A 723 -9.61 -2.37 18.19
CA GLN A 723 -9.21 -0.97 18.08
C GLN A 723 -10.06 0.00 18.90
N GLN A 724 -11.35 -0.29 19.12
CA GLN A 724 -12.23 0.58 19.92
C GLN A 724 -11.88 0.58 21.42
N ALA A 725 -11.18 -0.47 21.89
CA ALA A 725 -10.71 -0.55 23.27
C ALA A 725 -9.41 0.23 23.49
N TYR A 726 -8.70 0.64 22.42
CA TYR A 726 -7.38 1.24 22.53
C TYR A 726 -7.45 2.78 22.64
N SER A 727 -6.68 3.34 23.57
CA SER A 727 -6.44 4.78 23.64
C SER A 727 -5.02 5.07 24.12
N ARG A 728 -4.39 6.13 23.61
CA ARG A 728 -3.02 6.52 24.01
C ARG A 728 -3.05 7.74 24.92
N SER A 729 -2.16 7.76 25.90
CA SER A 729 -2.01 8.86 26.85
C SER A 729 -0.56 9.07 27.26
N GLU A 730 -0.31 10.19 27.93
CA GLU A 730 0.92 10.34 28.72
C GLU A 730 0.96 9.31 29.85
N VAL A 731 2.17 9.09 30.36
CA VAL A 731 2.42 8.13 31.43
C VAL A 731 1.91 8.69 32.76
N THR A 732 1.27 7.81 33.53
CA THR A 732 0.60 8.15 34.79
C THR A 732 1.61 8.17 35.94
N ASP A 733 1.78 9.32 36.61
CA ASP A 733 2.83 9.53 37.63
C ASP A 733 2.65 8.71 38.94
N ALA A 734 1.63 7.84 39.04
CA ALA A 734 1.25 7.10 40.23
C ALA A 734 0.78 5.66 39.89
N PRO A 735 1.70 4.68 39.72
CA PRO A 735 1.37 3.30 39.34
C PRO A 735 0.68 2.44 40.42
N GLY A 736 0.64 2.89 41.68
CA GLY A 736 0.09 2.13 42.80
C GLY A 736 1.06 1.07 43.37
N GLU A 737 0.54 -0.11 43.72
CA GLU A 737 1.29 -1.23 44.29
C GLU A 737 2.05 -1.99 43.20
N THR A 738 3.39 -1.99 43.25
CA THR A 738 4.23 -2.83 42.38
C THR A 738 4.03 -4.32 42.72
N LEU A 739 3.26 -5.05 41.92
CA LEU A 739 3.03 -6.49 42.07
C LEU A 739 4.25 -7.33 41.64
N TYR A 740 4.99 -6.83 40.65
CA TYR A 740 6.24 -7.40 40.19
C TYR A 740 7.18 -6.29 39.75
N GLY A 741 8.39 -6.23 40.29
CA GLY A 741 9.46 -5.39 39.78
C GLY A 741 10.74 -6.19 39.58
N SER A 742 11.33 -6.13 38.39
CA SER A 742 12.69 -6.62 38.19
C SER A 742 13.67 -5.63 38.83
N GLU A 743 14.19 -5.95 40.01
CA GLU A 743 15.34 -5.22 40.57
C GLU A 743 16.44 -5.14 39.49
N PHE A 744 16.97 -3.92 39.27
CA PHE A 744 18.10 -3.76 38.36
C PHE A 744 19.29 -4.55 38.90
N LYS A 745 19.58 -5.67 38.26
CA LYS A 745 20.73 -6.53 38.56
C LYS A 745 21.72 -6.37 37.42
N PHE A 746 22.91 -5.87 37.78
CA PHE A 746 24.04 -5.72 36.89
C PHE A 746 24.23 -7.02 36.09
N ALA A 747 24.11 -6.95 34.77
CA ALA A 747 24.13 -8.16 33.95
C ALA A 747 25.48 -8.87 34.12
N LYS A 748 25.48 -10.19 34.30
CA LYS A 748 26.75 -10.95 34.44
C LYS A 748 27.56 -10.99 33.15
N LEU A 749 26.89 -10.82 32.01
CA LEU A 749 27.45 -10.81 30.66
C LEU A 749 26.70 -9.77 29.81
N PRO A 750 27.33 -9.16 28.79
CA PRO A 750 26.65 -8.30 27.83
C PRO A 750 25.67 -9.07 26.94
N THR A 751 24.59 -8.42 26.54
CA THR A 751 23.72 -8.89 25.46
C THR A 751 24.48 -8.77 24.14
N MET A 752 24.72 -9.90 23.49
CA MET A 752 25.44 -9.95 22.21
C MET A 752 24.48 -10.25 21.05
N SER A 753 24.68 -9.59 19.92
CA SER A 753 23.99 -9.90 18.66
C SER A 753 24.96 -9.87 17.47
N VAL A 754 24.63 -10.62 16.42
CA VAL A 754 25.42 -10.68 15.19
C VAL A 754 24.55 -10.24 14.02
N LYS A 755 25.05 -9.31 13.21
CA LYS A 755 24.31 -8.72 12.09
C LYS A 755 25.20 -8.66 10.84
N PRO A 756 24.78 -9.18 9.67
CA PRO A 756 25.50 -8.94 8.42
C PRO A 756 25.38 -7.47 8.00
N TYR A 757 26.46 -6.91 7.49
CA TYR A 757 26.47 -5.56 6.91
C TYR A 757 26.98 -5.58 5.47
N ILE A 758 26.49 -4.63 4.68
CA ILE A 758 27.03 -4.26 3.38
C ILE A 758 27.20 -2.74 3.34
N ASN A 759 28.45 -2.28 3.32
CA ASN A 759 28.80 -0.90 3.01
C ASN A 759 29.07 -0.85 1.49
N GLN A 760 28.53 0.14 0.79
CA GLN A 760 28.69 0.26 -0.67
C GLN A 760 28.78 1.71 -1.14
N SER A 761 29.47 1.92 -2.25
CA SER A 761 29.59 3.21 -2.95
C SER A 761 29.61 3.01 -4.45
N PHE A 762 29.08 4.00 -5.20
CA PHE A 762 28.98 3.96 -6.66
C PHE A 762 29.61 5.20 -7.30
N GLY A 763 30.24 5.01 -8.47
CA GLY A 763 30.86 6.09 -9.24
C GLY A 763 32.33 6.38 -8.92
N GLY A 764 33.04 5.45 -8.28
CA GLY A 764 34.47 5.59 -7.99
C GLY A 764 35.34 5.58 -9.26
N PRO A 765 36.44 6.36 -9.32
CA PRO A 765 37.31 6.46 -10.50
C PRO A 765 38.07 5.16 -10.83
N GLU A 766 38.33 4.30 -9.85
CA GLU A 766 39.07 3.04 -10.02
C GLU A 766 38.16 1.83 -10.23
N ALA A 767 36.99 1.82 -9.58
CA ALA A 767 35.95 0.83 -9.80
C ALA A 767 34.56 1.46 -9.62
N PHE A 768 33.65 1.16 -10.54
CA PHE A 768 32.30 1.71 -10.55
C PHE A 768 31.51 1.41 -9.27
N TYR A 769 31.70 0.21 -8.71
CA TYR A 769 31.00 -0.28 -7.53
C TYR A 769 32.05 -0.73 -6.50
N MET A 770 32.15 0.02 -5.41
CA MET A 770 32.93 -0.34 -4.23
C MET A 770 32.00 -0.98 -3.21
N TYR A 771 32.41 -2.10 -2.62
CA TYR A 771 31.63 -2.83 -1.62
C TYR A 771 32.53 -3.35 -0.50
N GLN A 772 31.94 -3.53 0.68
CA GLN A 772 32.53 -4.17 1.84
C GLN A 772 31.41 -4.94 2.55
N VAL A 773 31.53 -6.26 2.61
CA VAL A 773 30.55 -7.15 3.25
C VAL A 773 31.22 -7.86 4.43
N GLY A 774 30.49 -7.94 5.54
CA GLY A 774 31.00 -8.53 6.76
C GLY A 774 29.93 -8.81 7.81
N LEU A 775 30.37 -9.09 9.03
CA LEU A 775 29.54 -9.31 10.20
C LEU A 775 29.88 -8.30 11.30
N ASP A 776 28.89 -7.59 11.80
CA ASP A 776 28.97 -6.86 13.06
C ASP A 776 28.70 -7.83 14.22
N VAL A 777 29.60 -7.87 15.19
CA VAL A 777 29.33 -8.41 16.53
C VAL A 777 29.09 -7.21 17.45
N ARG A 778 27.84 -7.08 17.92
CA ARG A 778 27.39 -5.98 18.77
C ARG A 778 27.26 -6.47 20.20
N ALA A 779 27.77 -5.72 21.17
CA ALA A 779 27.62 -6.01 22.59
C ALA A 779 27.03 -4.79 23.30
N HIS A 780 25.93 -5.01 24.03
CA HIS A 780 25.24 -4.01 24.83
C HIS A 780 25.27 -4.43 26.30
N TYR A 781 25.66 -3.51 27.19
CA TYR A 781 25.85 -3.77 28.60
C TYR A 781 25.26 -2.66 29.47
N ALA A 782 24.17 -2.95 30.18
CA ALA A 782 23.56 -2.01 31.10
C ALA A 782 24.43 -1.88 32.37
N LEU A 783 24.94 -0.67 32.60
CA LEU A 783 25.74 -0.30 33.79
C LEU A 783 24.84 0.23 34.91
N SER A 784 23.73 0.88 34.55
CA SER A 784 22.64 1.25 35.44
C SER A 784 21.31 1.18 34.66
N LYS A 785 20.20 1.54 35.31
CA LYS A 785 18.91 1.78 34.66
C LYS A 785 18.99 2.69 33.43
N ASN A 786 19.80 3.75 33.52
CA ASN A 786 19.88 4.83 32.53
C ASN A 786 21.23 4.92 31.82
N THR A 787 22.24 4.15 32.27
CA THR A 787 23.62 4.17 31.75
C THR A 787 23.97 2.83 31.12
N PHE A 788 24.53 2.84 29.91
CA PHE A 788 24.96 1.63 29.22
C PHE A 788 26.33 1.80 28.54
N ALA A 789 27.04 0.69 28.37
CA ALA A 789 28.16 0.58 27.43
C ALA A 789 27.68 -0.16 26.18
N TYR A 790 28.04 0.34 25.01
CA TYR A 790 27.71 -0.27 23.72
C TYR A 790 28.94 -0.33 22.83
N THR A 791 29.14 -1.44 22.12
CA THR A 791 30.23 -1.58 21.17
C THR A 791 29.88 -2.48 19.99
N THR A 792 30.42 -2.13 18.83
CA THR A 792 30.35 -2.93 17.60
C THR A 792 31.76 -3.24 17.12
N VAL A 793 32.09 -4.53 17.09
CA VAL A 793 33.30 -5.05 16.46
C VAL A 793 32.89 -5.66 15.12
N SER A 794 33.40 -5.11 14.02
CA SER A 794 33.06 -5.54 12.67
C SER A 794 34.17 -6.42 12.10
N GLY A 795 33.81 -7.61 11.61
CA GLY A 795 34.69 -8.49 10.83
C GLY A 795 34.34 -8.41 9.35
N ARG A 796 35.31 -8.01 8.51
CA ARG A 796 35.21 -7.95 7.05
C ARG A 796 35.41 -9.36 6.47
N ILE A 797 34.57 -9.75 5.51
CA ILE A 797 34.65 -11.06 4.82
C ILE A 797 35.16 -10.87 3.39
N LEU A 798 34.64 -9.86 2.69
CA LEU A 798 34.99 -9.56 1.30
C LEU A 798 34.77 -8.08 1.01
N ASP A 799 35.67 -7.52 0.20
CA ASP A 799 35.61 -6.13 -0.25
C ASP A 799 36.38 -5.96 -1.57
N ASN A 800 36.45 -4.73 -2.05
CA ASN A 800 37.32 -4.30 -3.14
C ASN A 800 37.88 -2.87 -2.93
N TYR A 801 38.00 -2.44 -1.66
CA TYR A 801 38.50 -1.10 -1.31
C TYR A 801 40.02 -0.99 -1.48
N ASP A 802 40.73 -2.12 -1.60
CA ASP A 802 42.12 -2.19 -2.05
C ASP A 802 42.35 -1.47 -3.39
N LYS A 803 41.34 -1.47 -4.27
CA LYS A 803 41.36 -0.80 -5.58
C LYS A 803 41.24 0.72 -5.52
N PHE A 804 40.83 1.30 -4.38
CA PHE A 804 40.77 2.75 -4.23
C PHE A 804 42.21 3.29 -4.26
N ASN A 805 42.55 4.09 -5.25
CA ASN A 805 43.90 4.63 -5.49
C ASN A 805 43.95 6.16 -5.30
N TYR A 806 42.80 6.81 -5.04
CA TYR A 806 42.73 8.17 -4.54
C TYR A 806 43.28 8.27 -3.10
N LEU A 807 44.61 8.26 -2.98
CA LEU A 807 45.32 8.50 -1.71
C LEU A 807 45.39 10.00 -1.34
N GLY A 808 44.97 10.86 -2.27
CA GLY A 808 45.26 12.30 -2.25
C GLY A 808 46.64 12.58 -2.85
N GLY A 809 46.73 13.61 -3.70
CA GLY A 809 48.02 14.22 -4.01
C GLY A 809 48.60 14.92 -2.77
N ARG A 810 49.82 15.46 -2.89
CA ARG A 810 50.51 16.21 -1.82
C ARG A 810 49.88 17.58 -1.46
N GLU A 811 48.61 17.79 -1.81
CA GLU A 811 47.89 19.03 -1.58
C GLU A 811 46.80 18.77 -0.56
N GLU A 812 46.94 19.41 0.61
CA GLU A 812 45.87 19.56 1.58
C GLU A 812 44.72 20.29 0.86
N GLY A 813 43.58 19.62 0.72
CA GLY A 813 42.37 20.29 0.22
C GLY A 813 41.95 21.41 1.18
N PRO A 814 41.17 22.40 0.71
CA PRO A 814 40.75 23.54 1.54
C PRO A 814 39.84 23.12 2.71
N LEU A 815 39.32 21.89 2.71
CA LEU A 815 38.63 21.28 3.83
C LEU A 815 39.45 20.12 4.42
N PRO A 816 39.47 19.97 5.76
CA PRO A 816 39.97 18.77 6.42
C PRO A 816 39.29 17.48 5.91
N ARG A 817 40.07 16.42 5.72
CA ARG A 817 39.55 15.11 5.27
C ARG A 817 38.87 14.38 6.43
N VAL A 818 37.54 14.38 6.45
CA VAL A 818 36.70 13.80 7.53
C VAL A 818 35.87 12.58 7.10
N ARG A 819 35.74 12.34 5.79
CA ARG A 819 35.13 11.14 5.20
C ARG A 819 35.98 10.52 4.09
N THR A 820 36.84 11.29 3.43
CA THR A 820 37.66 10.80 2.31
C THR A 820 38.83 9.90 2.71
N TYR A 821 39.02 9.57 4.00
CA TYR A 821 39.95 8.53 4.48
C TYR A 821 39.34 7.12 4.55
N VAL A 822 38.17 6.88 3.92
CA VAL A 822 37.44 5.61 4.01
C VAL A 822 38.27 4.37 3.63
N ARG A 823 39.19 4.49 2.66
CA ARG A 823 40.09 3.39 2.27
C ARG A 823 40.99 2.99 3.42
N GLU A 824 41.60 3.97 4.08
CA GLU A 824 42.57 3.76 5.14
C GLU A 824 41.95 3.01 6.34
N TYR A 825 40.71 3.34 6.73
CA TYR A 825 39.99 2.58 7.76
C TYR A 825 39.54 1.17 7.29
N VAL A 826 39.03 1.02 6.06
CA VAL A 826 38.53 -0.28 5.56
C VAL A 826 39.67 -1.28 5.30
N THR A 827 40.85 -0.81 4.88
CA THR A 827 41.98 -1.66 4.47
C THR A 827 43.04 -1.88 5.55
N SER A 828 43.01 -1.16 6.69
CA SER A 828 44.02 -1.34 7.74
C SER A 828 43.88 -2.66 8.51
N SER A 829 42.67 -3.22 8.58
CA SER A 829 42.42 -4.50 9.26
C SER A 829 41.20 -5.24 8.69
N ASP A 830 41.19 -6.58 8.82
CA ASP A 830 39.99 -7.41 8.59
C ASP A 830 39.02 -7.36 9.78
N ILE A 831 39.51 -7.03 10.99
CA ILE A 831 38.71 -6.91 12.21
C ILE A 831 38.94 -5.53 12.83
N TYR A 832 37.88 -4.75 12.97
CA TYR A 832 37.99 -3.35 13.43
C TYR A 832 36.88 -2.97 14.42
N LEU A 833 37.20 -2.01 15.29
CA LEU A 833 36.27 -1.46 16.27
C LEU A 833 35.46 -0.32 15.64
N ARG A 834 34.23 -0.60 15.21
CA ARG A 834 33.35 0.40 14.59
C ARG A 834 32.91 1.47 15.61
N ASN A 835 32.43 1.06 16.78
CA ASN A 835 32.12 1.99 17.88
C ASN A 835 32.33 1.34 19.26
N LEU A 836 32.53 2.19 20.27
CA LEU A 836 32.63 1.83 21.69
C LEU A 836 32.27 3.08 22.51
N ILE A 837 31.04 3.13 23.02
CA ILE A 837 30.54 4.27 23.81
C ILE A 837 30.09 3.84 25.20
N ILE A 838 30.17 4.78 26.14
CA ILE A 838 29.34 4.79 27.33
C ILE A 838 28.33 5.92 27.14
N GLY A 839 27.04 5.59 27.23
CA GLY A 839 25.92 6.52 27.09
C GLY A 839 25.05 6.57 28.34
N HIS A 840 24.42 7.73 28.59
CA HIS A 840 23.45 7.94 29.65
C HIS A 840 22.24 8.70 29.10
N GLN A 841 21.05 8.14 29.24
CA GLN A 841 19.78 8.73 28.75
C GLN A 841 18.83 9.01 29.93
N GLU A 842 18.23 10.20 29.95
CA GLU A 842 17.31 10.64 31.00
C GLU A 842 16.13 11.44 30.44
N GLN A 843 14.99 11.36 31.13
CA GLN A 843 13.79 12.17 30.86
C GLN A 843 13.75 13.29 31.90
N LEU A 844 13.98 14.53 31.47
CA LEU A 844 14.06 15.71 32.34
C LEU A 844 12.67 16.27 32.68
N SER A 845 11.70 16.06 31.78
CA SER A 845 10.28 16.31 31.97
C SER A 845 9.49 15.44 30.98
N LYS A 846 8.14 15.47 31.02
CA LYS A 846 7.27 14.63 30.18
C LYS A 846 7.68 14.65 28.70
N ASP A 847 8.02 15.83 28.17
CA ASP A 847 8.38 16.05 26.76
C ASP A 847 9.87 16.29 26.49
N LEU A 848 10.71 16.42 27.54
CA LEU A 848 12.11 16.81 27.40
C LEU A 848 13.06 15.65 27.74
N PHE A 849 13.82 15.22 26.76
CA PHE A 849 14.76 14.09 26.85
C PHE A 849 16.20 14.58 26.72
N ALA A 850 17.11 13.91 27.41
CA ALA A 850 18.54 14.17 27.39
C ALA A 850 19.34 12.88 27.14
N PHE A 851 20.42 12.98 26.37
CA PHE A 851 21.36 11.88 26.13
C PHE A 851 22.79 12.43 26.14
N GLY A 852 23.66 11.88 26.99
CA GLY A 852 25.08 12.21 27.03
C GLY A 852 25.94 10.98 26.75
N TYR A 853 27.05 11.12 26.04
CA TYR A 853 27.91 10.00 25.64
C TYR A 853 29.39 10.36 25.50
N VAL A 854 30.24 9.35 25.72
CA VAL A 854 31.70 9.43 25.60
C VAL A 854 32.25 8.12 25.02
N GLY A 855 33.30 8.20 24.20
CA GLY A 855 33.98 7.04 23.60
C GLY A 855 34.22 7.22 22.10
N TYR A 856 34.16 6.13 21.33
CA TYR A 856 34.19 6.13 19.87
C TYR A 856 32.77 6.04 19.32
N GLN A 857 32.23 7.16 18.85
CA GLN A 857 30.88 7.26 18.31
C GLN A 857 30.76 6.51 16.96
N GLU A 858 31.78 6.61 16.12
CA GLU A 858 31.84 5.99 14.80
C GLU A 858 33.26 5.54 14.42
N GLU A 859 33.41 4.92 13.26
CA GLU A 859 34.66 4.34 12.76
C GLU A 859 35.78 5.40 12.64
N MET A 860 35.43 6.61 12.20
CA MET A 860 36.37 7.70 11.94
C MET A 860 36.54 8.69 13.10
N PHE A 861 35.61 8.77 14.06
CA PHE A 861 35.61 9.80 15.10
C PHE A 861 35.28 9.25 16.50
N GLY A 862 35.99 9.80 17.49
CA GLY A 862 35.77 9.59 18.91
C GLY A 862 35.75 10.90 19.67
N GLY A 863 35.26 10.90 20.90
CA GLY A 863 35.15 12.10 21.72
C GLY A 863 34.00 12.01 22.71
N PHE A 864 33.31 13.12 22.95
CA PHE A 864 32.16 13.19 23.85
C PHE A 864 31.16 14.25 23.38
N GLY A 865 29.90 14.09 23.78
CA GLY A 865 28.84 15.02 23.41
C GLY A 865 27.54 14.75 24.13
N GLY A 866 26.53 15.52 23.77
CA GLY A 866 25.17 15.30 24.24
C GLY A 866 24.11 15.87 23.30
N GLU A 867 22.89 15.41 23.51
CA GLU A 867 21.68 15.78 22.79
C GLU A 867 20.57 16.11 23.79
N LEU A 868 19.81 17.17 23.50
CA LEU A 868 18.52 17.46 24.12
C LEU A 868 17.44 17.36 23.04
N LEU A 869 16.28 16.80 23.37
CA LEU A 869 15.13 16.71 22.46
C LEU A 869 13.84 17.10 23.19
N TYR A 870 13.11 18.06 22.63
CA TYR A 870 11.72 18.32 22.97
C TYR A 870 10.80 17.57 21.98
N ARG A 871 9.96 16.66 22.49
CA ARG A 871 8.99 15.87 21.71
C ARG A 871 7.77 15.53 22.58
N GLU A 872 6.68 16.25 22.33
CA GLU A 872 5.34 15.97 22.85
C GLU A 872 4.75 14.67 22.26
N LEU A 873 3.91 13.99 23.04
CA LEU A 873 3.22 12.76 22.63
C LEU A 873 2.30 13.00 21.42
N ASP A 874 2.38 12.10 20.44
CA ASP A 874 1.69 12.11 19.14
C ASP A 874 1.80 13.43 18.34
N SER A 875 2.68 14.34 18.76
CA SER A 875 2.94 15.61 18.07
C SER A 875 3.53 15.37 16.69
N ASN A 876 3.13 16.22 15.73
CA ASN A 876 3.64 16.21 14.37
C ASN A 876 4.96 16.98 14.21
N TRP A 877 5.58 17.45 15.30
CA TRP A 877 6.88 18.12 15.28
C TRP A 877 7.73 17.81 16.51
N ALA A 878 9.04 17.99 16.38
CA ALA A 878 10.00 17.92 17.50
C ALA A 878 11.18 18.86 17.21
N VAL A 879 11.90 19.28 18.26
CA VAL A 879 13.14 20.06 18.13
C VAL A 879 14.23 19.49 19.01
N GLY A 880 15.36 19.17 18.40
CA GLY A 880 16.57 18.69 19.08
C GLY A 880 17.74 19.67 18.98
N VAL A 881 18.66 19.58 19.93
CA VAL A 881 19.95 20.28 19.91
C VAL A 881 21.04 19.30 20.30
N ASP A 882 22.06 19.14 19.46
CA ASP A 882 23.26 18.33 19.76
C ASP A 882 24.54 19.18 19.77
N VAL A 883 25.47 18.85 20.67
CA VAL A 883 26.82 19.44 20.75
C VAL A 883 27.83 18.35 21.06
N ASN A 884 28.90 18.29 20.27
CA ASN A 884 29.91 17.23 20.31
C ASN A 884 31.31 17.82 20.18
N TYR A 885 32.24 17.35 21.00
CA TYR A 885 33.66 17.38 20.71
C TYR A 885 34.04 16.07 20.03
N ALA A 886 34.55 16.14 18.81
CA ALA A 886 34.94 15.00 18.00
C ALA A 886 36.41 15.11 17.56
N ARG A 887 37.17 14.04 17.75
CA ARG A 887 38.57 13.90 17.32
C ARG A 887 38.69 12.70 16.39
N GLN A 888 39.40 12.89 15.27
CA GLN A 888 39.55 11.84 14.26
C GLN A 888 40.38 10.68 14.82
N ARG A 889 39.86 9.45 14.67
CA ARG A 889 40.50 8.22 15.15
C ARG A 889 41.68 7.84 14.26
N ASP A 890 42.66 7.15 14.83
CA ASP A 890 43.72 6.54 14.04
C ASP A 890 43.22 5.23 13.38
N TRP A 891 43.68 4.96 12.16
CA TRP A 891 43.38 3.72 11.42
C TRP A 891 44.45 2.66 11.62
N GLU A 892 45.68 3.02 12.00
CA GLU A 892 46.78 2.09 12.30
C GLU A 892 46.71 1.56 13.73
N ASN A 893 46.22 2.37 14.67
CA ASN A 893 45.98 2.01 16.05
C ASN A 893 44.47 2.10 16.38
N HIS A 894 43.82 0.96 16.64
CA HIS A 894 42.39 0.88 16.95
C HIS A 894 41.91 1.78 18.11
N PHE A 895 42.83 2.17 19.02
CA PHE A 895 42.56 3.07 20.14
C PHE A 895 43.30 4.42 20.05
N GLY A 896 43.93 4.73 18.91
CA GLY A 896 44.64 5.96 18.66
C GLY A 896 43.74 7.10 18.17
N PHE A 897 44.30 8.31 18.18
CA PHE A 897 43.70 9.50 17.59
C PHE A 897 44.73 10.24 16.73
N ARG A 898 44.25 10.87 15.67
CA ARG A 898 45.00 11.77 14.79
C ARG A 898 45.03 13.19 15.35
N ASP A 899 45.84 14.04 14.74
CA ASP A 899 45.93 15.47 15.08
C ASP A 899 44.87 16.29 14.31
N TYR A 900 43.61 15.91 14.51
CA TYR A 900 42.45 16.67 14.02
C TYR A 900 41.29 16.51 15.01
N ASP A 901 40.83 17.63 15.56
CA ASP A 901 39.63 17.72 16.39
C ASP A 901 38.74 18.89 15.98
N VAL A 902 37.45 18.79 16.32
CA VAL A 902 36.41 19.72 15.92
C VAL A 902 35.28 19.71 16.95
N ILE A 903 34.68 20.87 17.19
CA ILE A 903 33.37 20.96 17.85
C ILE A 903 32.30 20.99 16.77
N THR A 904 31.37 20.04 16.79
CA THR A 904 30.27 19.91 15.83
C THR A 904 28.94 19.83 16.58
N GLY A 905 27.89 20.41 16.02
CA GLY A 905 26.61 20.52 16.71
C GLY A 905 25.55 21.25 15.90
N HIS A 906 24.30 20.86 16.08
CA HIS A 906 23.17 21.31 15.26
C HIS A 906 21.91 21.58 16.11
N VAL A 907 21.13 22.57 15.70
CA VAL A 907 19.72 22.66 16.06
C VAL A 907 18.93 21.97 14.94
N THR A 908 18.15 20.95 15.29
CA THR A 908 17.42 20.11 14.33
C THR A 908 15.93 20.17 14.57
N GLY A 909 15.18 20.66 13.58
CA GLY A 909 13.72 20.60 13.57
C GLY A 909 13.22 19.38 12.79
N TYR A 910 12.25 18.67 13.35
CA TYR A 910 11.57 17.53 12.74
C TYR A 910 10.10 17.89 12.53
N TRP A 911 9.54 17.60 11.36
CA TRP A 911 8.16 17.96 11.04
C TRP A 911 7.46 16.96 10.10
N ARG A 912 6.25 16.56 10.49
CA ARG A 912 5.31 15.71 9.74
C ARG A 912 4.15 16.57 9.21
N PRO A 913 4.25 17.13 7.99
CA PRO A 913 3.19 17.98 7.44
C PRO A 913 1.90 17.21 7.16
N ASN A 914 0.78 17.64 7.75
CA ASN A 914 -0.53 16.98 7.55
C ASN A 914 -1.01 16.93 6.09
N PHE A 915 -0.49 17.80 5.22
CA PHE A 915 -0.79 17.84 3.78
C PHE A 915 0.07 16.90 2.93
N PHE A 916 1.13 16.30 3.49
CA PHE A 916 1.85 15.17 2.90
C PHE A 916 1.89 14.03 3.94
N PRO A 917 0.87 13.15 3.98
CA PRO A 917 0.86 12.03 4.91
C PRO A 917 2.10 11.14 4.76
N ASN A 918 2.43 10.42 5.82
CA ASN A 918 3.58 9.52 5.91
C ASN A 918 4.93 10.17 5.53
N THR A 919 5.07 11.48 5.68
CA THR A 919 6.28 12.24 5.31
C THR A 919 6.93 12.86 6.54
N LEU A 920 8.27 12.82 6.61
CA LEU A 920 9.06 13.51 7.61
C LEU A 920 10.08 14.45 6.94
N LEU A 921 10.01 15.72 7.31
CA LEU A 921 11.02 16.73 6.97
C LEU A 921 11.92 16.96 8.19
N THR A 922 13.23 16.86 7.99
CA THR A 922 14.25 17.12 9.01
C THR A 922 15.16 18.25 8.53
N VAL A 923 15.32 19.29 9.33
CA VAL A 923 16.17 20.45 9.01
C VAL A 923 17.16 20.68 10.14
N ALA A 924 18.43 20.37 9.89
CA ALA A 924 19.53 20.54 10.83
C ALA A 924 20.39 21.75 10.43
N ALA A 925 20.53 22.73 11.32
CA ALA A 925 21.36 23.92 11.12
C ALA A 925 22.48 23.97 12.17
N GLY A 926 23.74 24.10 11.74
CA GLY A 926 24.86 23.94 12.66
C GLY A 926 26.26 23.98 12.03
N GLN A 927 27.23 23.43 12.76
CA GLN A 927 28.62 23.25 12.34
C GLN A 927 28.91 21.76 12.13
N PHE A 928 29.37 21.41 10.93
CA PHE A 928 29.66 20.07 10.46
C PHE A 928 31.10 19.63 10.80
N LEU A 929 31.43 18.37 10.51
CA LEU A 929 32.70 17.74 10.89
C LEU A 929 33.94 18.41 10.29
N ALA A 930 33.88 19.01 9.09
CA ALA A 930 35.01 19.72 8.50
C ALA A 930 35.17 21.15 9.03
N GLY A 931 34.38 21.55 10.04
CA GLY A 931 34.34 22.90 10.62
C GLY A 931 33.46 23.89 9.84
N ASP A 932 32.90 23.47 8.71
CA ASP A 932 31.99 24.28 7.90
C ASP A 932 30.60 24.42 8.54
N ARG A 933 29.91 25.53 8.26
CA ARG A 933 28.62 25.89 8.85
C ARG A 933 27.54 26.00 7.79
N GLY A 934 26.35 25.49 8.10
CA GLY A 934 25.24 25.57 7.16
C GLY A 934 24.00 24.81 7.60
N VAL A 935 23.23 24.37 6.61
CA VAL A 935 21.95 23.69 6.79
C VAL A 935 21.94 22.39 5.98
N GLN A 936 21.53 21.29 6.62
CA GLN A 936 21.12 20.07 5.97
C GLN A 936 19.59 19.97 6.01
N VAL A 937 18.99 19.66 4.87
CA VAL A 937 17.58 19.29 4.75
C VAL A 937 17.52 17.83 4.33
N ALA A 938 16.76 17.03 5.07
CA ALA A 938 16.41 15.66 4.71
C ALA A 938 14.88 15.52 4.60
N PHE A 939 14.45 14.75 3.63
CA PHE A 939 13.07 14.44 3.31
C PHE A 939 12.91 12.93 3.27
N GLU A 940 12.00 12.38 4.06
CA GLU A 940 11.65 10.97 4.07
C GLU A 940 10.16 10.81 3.73
N HIS A 941 9.82 9.83 2.89
CA HIS A 941 8.45 9.38 2.67
C HIS A 941 8.33 7.88 2.95
N LYS A 942 7.36 7.50 3.79
CA LYS A 942 7.04 6.13 4.17
C LYS A 942 5.85 5.61 3.36
N PHE A 943 6.05 4.51 2.67
CA PHE A 943 5.02 3.76 1.95
C PHE A 943 4.25 2.84 2.90
N GLU A 944 3.07 2.37 2.49
CA GLU A 944 2.17 1.55 3.32
C GLU A 944 2.81 0.23 3.81
N SER A 945 3.80 -0.31 3.08
CA SER A 945 4.58 -1.48 3.54
C SER A 945 5.52 -1.18 4.72
N GLY A 946 5.77 0.09 5.05
CA GLY A 946 6.78 0.57 5.98
C GLY A 946 8.15 0.82 5.37
N ILE A 947 8.33 0.61 4.05
CA ILE A 947 9.51 1.07 3.30
C ILE A 947 9.58 2.59 3.36
N ILE A 948 10.77 3.14 3.57
CA ILE A 948 11.00 4.59 3.54
C ILE A 948 11.97 4.94 2.42
N ALA A 949 11.57 5.84 1.53
CA ALA A 949 12.49 6.50 0.60
C ALA A 949 12.92 7.85 1.17
N GLY A 950 14.22 8.06 1.32
CA GLY A 950 14.81 9.28 1.86
C GLY A 950 15.75 9.97 0.88
N ALA A 951 15.80 11.30 0.95
CA ALA A 951 16.76 12.14 0.23
C ALA A 951 17.25 13.26 1.14
N TYR A 952 18.52 13.65 1.03
CA TYR A 952 19.09 14.76 1.80
C TYR A 952 20.06 15.61 0.98
N ALA A 953 20.19 16.87 1.37
CA ALA A 953 21.15 17.84 0.84
C ALA A 953 21.66 18.77 1.95
N ALA A 954 22.98 18.97 2.02
CA ALA A 954 23.63 19.89 2.94
C ALA A 954 24.33 21.01 2.16
N LYS A 955 23.99 22.26 2.45
CA LYS A 955 24.62 23.45 1.89
C LYS A 955 25.26 24.27 3.00
N THR A 956 26.56 24.58 2.85
CA THR A 956 27.37 25.25 3.86
C THR A 956 28.01 26.52 3.32
N ASN A 957 28.78 27.23 4.15
CA ASN A 957 29.48 28.46 3.80
C ASN A 957 30.70 28.26 2.88
N VAL A 958 31.02 27.01 2.52
CA VAL A 958 32.13 26.63 1.64
C VAL A 958 31.75 26.88 0.19
N SER A 959 32.67 27.44 -0.61
CA SER A 959 32.42 27.65 -2.04
C SER A 959 32.42 26.33 -2.83
N SER A 960 31.73 26.31 -3.97
CA SER A 960 31.69 25.12 -4.85
C SER A 960 33.05 24.77 -5.46
N GLU A 961 34.02 25.68 -5.44
CA GLU A 961 35.41 25.38 -5.83
C GLU A 961 36.13 24.59 -4.73
N GLU A 962 36.00 25.02 -3.47
CA GLU A 962 36.59 24.38 -2.30
C GLU A 962 35.94 23.01 -1.99
N TYR A 963 34.62 22.89 -2.22
CA TYR A 963 33.88 21.62 -2.12
C TYR A 963 34.33 20.58 -3.15
N GLY A 964 34.84 21.04 -4.29
CA GLY A 964 35.17 20.22 -5.45
C GLY A 964 33.95 19.73 -6.24
N GLU A 965 34.13 18.61 -6.94
CA GLU A 965 33.08 18.02 -7.79
C GLU A 965 31.84 17.64 -6.97
N GLY A 966 30.66 18.07 -7.46
CA GLY A 966 29.37 17.86 -6.81
C GLY A 966 28.81 19.11 -6.12
N SER A 967 29.66 20.12 -5.85
CA SER A 967 29.33 21.46 -5.34
C SER A 967 28.68 21.57 -3.94
N PHE A 968 28.01 20.52 -3.45
CA PHE A 968 27.44 20.38 -2.12
C PHE A 968 27.07 18.90 -1.84
N THR A 969 27.10 18.48 -0.57
CA THR A 969 26.82 17.10 -0.14
C THR A 969 25.33 16.77 -0.31
N LYS A 970 25.05 15.59 -0.89
CA LYS A 970 23.70 15.08 -1.13
C LYS A 970 23.68 13.55 -1.15
N GLY A 971 22.52 12.97 -0.92
CA GLY A 971 22.34 11.52 -1.00
C GLY A 971 20.88 11.10 -0.95
N PHE A 972 20.66 9.83 -1.28
CA PHE A 972 19.36 9.16 -1.31
C PHE A 972 19.49 7.81 -0.59
N TYR A 973 18.41 7.29 -0.04
CA TYR A 973 18.40 5.96 0.57
C TYR A 973 17.01 5.34 0.55
N ILE A 974 16.98 4.01 0.65
CA ILE A 974 15.77 3.23 0.85
C ILE A 974 15.95 2.41 2.13
N SER A 975 15.11 2.63 3.14
CA SER A 975 15.03 1.78 4.32
C SER A 975 13.95 0.71 4.12
N ILE A 976 14.32 -0.56 4.33
CA ILE A 976 13.45 -1.72 4.11
C ILE A 976 13.29 -2.45 5.44
N PRO A 977 12.06 -2.53 5.99
CA PRO A 977 11.75 -3.40 7.13
C PRO A 977 12.12 -4.86 6.84
N PHE A 978 12.80 -5.54 7.78
CA PHE A 978 13.26 -6.91 7.57
C PHE A 978 12.11 -7.92 7.50
N ASP A 979 10.96 -7.59 8.06
CA ASP A 979 9.80 -8.45 7.97
C ASP A 979 9.29 -8.54 6.52
N LEU A 980 9.38 -7.49 5.69
CA LEU A 980 8.99 -7.58 4.27
C LEU A 980 9.80 -8.59 3.45
N ILE A 981 10.96 -9.03 3.93
CA ILE A 981 11.81 -10.05 3.28
C ILE A 981 11.92 -11.35 4.09
N GLN A 982 11.18 -11.47 5.20
CA GLN A 982 11.23 -12.64 6.10
C GLN A 982 9.84 -13.20 6.38
N LEU A 983 9.77 -14.53 6.50
CA LEU A 983 8.54 -15.25 6.87
C LEU A 983 8.13 -15.03 8.34
N ARG A 984 8.95 -14.38 9.16
CA ARG A 984 8.62 -14.02 10.55
C ARG A 984 8.47 -12.50 10.68
N HIS A 985 7.70 -12.06 11.68
CA HIS A 985 7.69 -10.66 12.11
C HIS A 985 9.04 -10.28 12.72
N SER A 986 9.45 -9.03 12.48
CA SER A 986 10.64 -8.39 13.02
C SER A 986 10.41 -6.88 13.04
N ALA A 987 10.75 -6.21 14.13
CA ALA A 987 10.73 -4.74 14.21
C ALA A 987 11.98 -4.09 13.54
N GLY A 988 12.97 -4.90 13.14
CA GLY A 988 14.23 -4.41 12.57
C GLY A 988 14.11 -3.97 11.11
N ARG A 989 15.00 -3.07 10.69
CA ARG A 989 15.08 -2.53 9.33
C ARG A 989 16.52 -2.49 8.80
N GLY A 990 16.66 -2.68 7.49
CA GLY A 990 17.87 -2.39 6.72
C GLY A 990 17.81 -1.02 6.05
N SER A 991 18.93 -0.55 5.52
CA SER A 991 18.99 0.65 4.67
C SER A 991 19.98 0.42 3.53
N ILE A 992 19.61 0.87 2.33
CA ILE A 992 20.44 0.88 1.13
C ILE A 992 20.61 2.35 0.74
N GLY A 993 21.81 2.88 0.98
CA GLY A 993 22.16 4.27 0.66
C GLY A 993 22.86 4.43 -0.68
N TRP A 994 22.72 5.63 -1.26
CA TRP A 994 23.42 6.11 -2.43
C TRP A 994 23.82 7.58 -2.25
N SER A 995 25.12 7.86 -2.15
CA SER A 995 25.66 9.22 -2.10
C SER A 995 26.54 9.48 -3.34
N PRO A 996 26.22 10.46 -4.20
CA PRO A 996 27.04 10.78 -5.37
C PRO A 996 28.35 11.45 -4.94
N LEU A 997 29.43 10.67 -4.83
CA LEU A 997 30.75 11.07 -4.32
C LEU A 997 30.72 11.63 -2.89
N THR A 998 31.09 10.80 -1.92
CA THR A 998 31.30 11.26 -0.53
C THR A 998 32.43 12.28 -0.47
N ARG A 999 32.08 13.56 -0.24
CA ARG A 999 32.99 14.68 0.02
C ARG A 999 32.99 15.04 1.51
N ASP A 1000 33.96 15.84 1.92
CA ASP A 1000 34.23 16.13 3.33
C ASP A 1000 33.34 17.24 3.95
N GLY A 1001 32.87 18.21 3.15
CA GLY A 1001 31.97 19.27 3.63
C GLY A 1001 30.54 18.78 3.91
N GLY A 1002 29.81 19.49 4.78
CA GLY A 1002 28.41 19.20 5.11
C GLY A 1002 28.17 17.83 5.76
N GLN A 1003 29.21 17.22 6.34
CA GLN A 1003 29.17 15.89 6.95
C GLN A 1003 28.85 15.98 8.45
N MET A 1004 27.76 15.34 8.87
CA MET A 1004 27.41 15.22 10.30
C MET A 1004 28.20 14.08 10.96
N LEU A 1005 28.41 14.20 12.27
CA LEU A 1005 28.95 13.11 13.09
C LEU A 1005 27.99 11.91 13.07
N GLY A 1006 28.50 10.72 12.75
CA GLY A 1006 27.71 9.48 12.84
C GLY A 1006 27.48 9.10 14.30
N ARG A 1007 26.22 8.86 14.66
CA ARG A 1007 25.79 8.49 16.01
C ARG A 1007 24.89 7.26 15.93
N GLU A 1008 25.29 6.14 16.55
CA GLU A 1008 24.47 4.91 16.58
C GLU A 1008 23.14 5.12 17.32
N PHE A 1009 23.13 6.04 18.30
CA PHE A 1009 21.95 6.43 19.07
C PHE A 1009 21.69 7.93 18.90
N SER A 1010 20.42 8.30 18.71
CA SER A 1010 19.91 9.67 18.75
C SER A 1010 18.61 9.68 19.53
N LEU A 1011 18.28 10.80 20.20
CA LEU A 1011 17.03 10.89 20.96
C LEU A 1011 15.81 10.79 20.05
N PHE A 1012 15.86 11.33 18.83
CA PHE A 1012 14.71 11.25 17.92
C PHE A 1012 14.37 9.82 17.52
N GLY A 1013 15.38 8.96 17.33
CA GLY A 1013 15.17 7.52 17.13
C GLY A 1013 14.77 6.79 18.42
N ALA A 1014 15.42 7.11 19.54
CA ALA A 1014 15.16 6.46 20.83
C ALA A 1014 13.75 6.76 21.40
N THR A 1015 13.16 7.89 21.01
CA THR A 1015 11.82 8.34 21.40
C THR A 1015 10.76 8.10 20.31
N ASP A 1016 11.04 7.31 19.26
CA ASP A 1016 10.11 7.18 18.12
C ASP A 1016 8.70 6.76 18.55
N LYS A 1017 8.58 5.88 19.56
CA LYS A 1017 7.29 5.46 20.12
C LYS A 1017 6.43 6.58 20.75
N ARG A 1018 6.97 7.80 20.99
CA ARG A 1018 6.16 8.98 21.35
C ARG A 1018 5.37 9.56 20.19
N SER A 1019 5.81 9.42 18.95
CA SER A 1019 5.06 9.82 17.75
C SER A 1019 5.56 8.96 16.58
N PRO A 1020 5.09 7.69 16.49
CA PRO A 1020 5.72 6.68 15.66
C PRO A 1020 5.86 7.07 14.19
N TYR A 1021 7.08 6.98 13.66
CA TYR A 1021 7.34 7.13 12.23
C TYR A 1021 8.08 5.92 11.64
N TYR A 1022 9.08 5.38 12.36
CA TYR A 1022 9.92 4.27 11.89
C TYR A 1022 9.44 2.90 12.34
N VAL A 1023 8.73 2.81 13.46
CA VAL A 1023 8.38 1.52 14.10
C VAL A 1023 6.97 1.03 13.86
N ASP A 1024 6.06 1.86 13.32
CA ASP A 1024 4.67 1.51 13.01
C ASP A 1024 4.44 1.63 11.49
#